data_AF-A0A316M2D0-F1
#
_entry.id   AF-A0A316M2D0-F1
#
_cell.length_a   1.000
_cell.length_b   1.000
_cell.length_c   1.000
_cell.angle_alpha   90.00
_cell.angle_beta   90.00
_cell.angle_gamma   90.00
#
_symmetry.space_group_name_H-M   'P 1'
#
loop_
_entity.id
_entity.type
_entity.pdbx_description
1 polymer ?
#
loop_
_entity_poly.entity_id
_entity_poly.type
_entity_poly.pdbx_seq_one_letter_code
_entity_poly.pdbx_strand_id
1 'polypeptide(L)'
;MYSYDWDPLTGGYLLNSTPLSFSKEPRPVYYQELDILGFNAKWKYPKSDAYPLMWTEANNYYYRGKLVARTKGGSICQAPELIFVDDPEPAGEELRFVDIPAMVEKNKNILESLTQETIKKIYNTYLSYQKKVDVFYVAFSGGKDSIVTLDLVQRALPHNEFKVLFGDTKMEFPDTYKTVDVIKAKCEQEGIDFITASSHFDPAESWKLFGPPSTVTRWCCSVHKTSPQIILLRKILNKSNFTGMAFIGVRASESLARSEYDYISLGEKHKGQYSCNPIIEWNTAELYLYIYANNLFLNEAYKKGNRRAGCLVCPRAAERNEYMCAVCYPKEVEKYSSIIKSLYSKSFPTEERLEQFVSSGGWKARKNGRDLDVQMNYNEINTAKGITLRIEHPKTDWREWIKTIGILESDTTPYSIIFRGSRYSFELDEKEDAITVLISQSTCKENPLFVKLLKNVFRKAACCVGCRECEADCHNGCLTIENGKVTVSNECRHCAECHKVDKGCLIYKSIEMPKGGFSMKQKSLNCYSHFGPKIEWINQYFMFKNEFDANHDLGSQMYSFFKRFLRDAELIDINGFSRFAKVVERIGLDDEASWALMLTNLAYTPQIGWFVTHTGFNELYERNYILSLLVDDGAKESWVNDIWSAYSRFTDLPFSNVGLGIPHKDSGKFVGFTRTSWLNPEPKVVLYALYKFSEACDNYRQFTLTRLLNREIESDGISPTQIFGLDRTTMERILNGLANNYPEFISVSFTLDLDNINLKDKTSDDVLSLFEGV
;
A
#
# COMPACT_ATOMS: atom_id res chain seq x y z
N MET A 1 21.48 -17.88 -6.78
CA MET A 1 20.46 -18.92 -7.00
C MET A 1 20.86 -19.86 -8.12
N TYR A 2 21.12 -21.11 -7.77
CA TYR A 2 21.23 -22.24 -8.68
C TYR A 2 19.85 -22.59 -9.25
N SER A 3 19.78 -23.02 -10.51
CA SER A 3 18.58 -23.67 -11.05
C SER A 3 18.49 -25.12 -10.57
N TYR A 4 17.38 -25.78 -10.84
CA TYR A 4 17.23 -27.20 -10.51
C TYR A 4 16.35 -27.93 -11.53
N ASP A 5 16.60 -29.22 -11.70
CA ASP A 5 15.78 -30.14 -12.46
C ASP A 5 15.21 -31.22 -11.55
N TRP A 6 14.01 -31.71 -11.86
CA TRP A 6 13.42 -32.84 -11.16
C TRP A 6 14.21 -34.12 -11.42
N ASP A 7 14.45 -34.91 -10.39
CA ASP A 7 15.14 -36.20 -10.48
C ASP A 7 14.17 -37.36 -10.25
N PRO A 8 13.77 -38.08 -11.31
CA PRO A 8 12.92 -39.24 -11.19
C PRO A 8 13.58 -40.43 -10.48
N LEU A 9 14.86 -40.41 -10.09
CA LEU A 9 15.44 -41.50 -9.32
C LEU A 9 15.20 -41.30 -7.82
N THR A 10 15.47 -40.10 -7.31
CA THR A 10 15.26 -39.77 -5.90
C THR A 10 13.82 -39.33 -5.62
N GLY A 11 13.09 -38.88 -6.65
CA GLY A 11 11.80 -38.21 -6.49
C GLY A 11 11.90 -36.74 -6.08
N GLY A 12 13.13 -36.24 -5.90
CA GLY A 12 13.46 -34.87 -5.54
C GLY A 12 13.95 -34.04 -6.73
N TYR A 13 14.96 -33.21 -6.51
CA TYR A 13 15.59 -32.38 -7.53
C TYR A 13 17.11 -32.34 -7.42
N LEU A 14 17.75 -31.95 -8.52
CA LEU A 14 19.19 -31.70 -8.62
C LEU A 14 19.43 -30.22 -8.93
N LEU A 15 20.27 -29.58 -8.13
CA LEU A 15 20.76 -28.24 -8.36
C LEU A 15 21.74 -28.25 -9.55
N ASN A 16 21.69 -27.20 -10.35
CA ASN A 16 22.52 -27.00 -11.52
C ASN A 16 23.29 -25.68 -11.40
N SER A 17 24.49 -25.61 -11.98
CA SER A 17 25.34 -24.41 -11.97
C SER A 17 24.79 -23.23 -12.79
N THR A 18 23.73 -23.43 -13.57
CA THR A 18 23.11 -22.37 -14.37
C THR A 18 22.32 -21.41 -13.47
N PRO A 19 22.47 -20.08 -13.63
CA PRO A 19 21.74 -19.12 -12.82
C PRO A 19 20.23 -19.21 -13.08
N LEU A 20 19.45 -19.23 -12.01
CA LEU A 20 18.00 -19.17 -12.07
C LEU A 20 17.54 -17.71 -11.98
N SER A 21 16.88 -17.19 -13.02
CA SER A 21 16.36 -15.82 -13.03
C SER A 21 15.12 -15.64 -12.13
N PHE A 22 14.34 -16.70 -11.93
CA PHE A 22 13.11 -16.67 -11.13
C PHE A 22 12.86 -17.99 -10.40
N SER A 23 12.64 -17.93 -9.08
CA SER A 23 12.30 -19.13 -8.29
C SER A 23 10.81 -19.43 -8.33
N LYS A 24 10.48 -20.70 -8.54
CA LYS A 24 9.10 -21.22 -8.45
C LYS A 24 8.70 -21.64 -7.03
N GLU A 25 9.58 -21.40 -6.06
CA GLU A 25 9.40 -21.69 -4.63
C GLU A 25 8.91 -23.14 -4.38
N PRO A 26 9.67 -24.17 -4.79
CA PRO A 26 9.28 -25.56 -4.60
C PRO A 26 9.21 -25.90 -3.11
N ARG A 27 8.17 -26.61 -2.69
CA ARG A 27 8.03 -27.05 -1.29
C ARG A 27 7.71 -28.54 -1.20
N PRO A 28 8.19 -29.22 -0.15
CA PRO A 28 7.85 -30.61 0.10
C PRO A 28 6.36 -30.73 0.47
N VAL A 29 5.76 -31.84 0.06
CA VAL A 29 4.37 -32.19 0.36
C VAL A 29 4.36 -33.48 1.19
N TYR A 30 3.70 -33.42 2.33
CA TYR A 30 3.56 -34.52 3.27
C TYR A 30 2.12 -35.03 3.30
N TYR A 31 1.89 -36.17 3.94
CA TYR A 31 0.59 -36.84 3.88
C TYR A 31 -0.56 -36.01 4.46
N GLN A 32 -0.29 -35.20 5.49
CA GLN A 32 -1.32 -34.37 6.14
C GLN A 32 -1.92 -33.34 5.18
N GLU A 33 -1.08 -32.72 4.35
CA GLU A 33 -1.56 -31.83 3.29
C GLU A 33 -2.41 -32.57 2.26
N LEU A 34 -1.99 -33.77 1.86
CA LEU A 34 -2.73 -34.57 0.89
C LEU A 34 -4.11 -34.98 1.44
N ASP A 35 -4.19 -35.29 2.73
CA ASP A 35 -5.47 -35.60 3.41
C ASP A 35 -6.38 -34.37 3.48
N ILE A 36 -5.86 -33.22 3.87
CA ILE A 36 -6.64 -31.96 3.95
C ILE A 36 -7.24 -31.60 2.58
N LEU A 37 -6.50 -31.86 1.49
CA LEU A 37 -6.93 -31.52 0.14
C LEU A 37 -7.74 -32.63 -0.55
N GLY A 38 -7.94 -33.79 0.09
CA GLY A 38 -8.78 -34.87 -0.44
C GLY A 38 -8.12 -35.78 -1.47
N PHE A 39 -6.78 -35.86 -1.52
CA PHE A 39 -6.06 -36.76 -2.44
C PHE A 39 -6.32 -38.24 -2.16
N ASN A 40 -6.67 -38.57 -0.91
CA ASN A 40 -7.04 -39.93 -0.50
C ASN A 40 -8.30 -40.47 -1.20
N ALA A 41 -9.07 -39.61 -1.88
CA ALA A 41 -10.19 -40.05 -2.72
C ALA A 41 -9.73 -40.88 -3.94
N LYS A 42 -8.50 -40.67 -4.42
CA LYS A 42 -7.95 -41.36 -5.61
C LYS A 42 -6.65 -42.12 -5.35
N TRP A 43 -5.77 -41.60 -4.51
CA TRP A 43 -4.42 -42.14 -4.33
C TRP A 43 -4.21 -42.77 -2.95
N LYS A 44 -3.39 -43.83 -2.91
CA LYS A 44 -2.92 -44.47 -1.68
C LYS A 44 -1.53 -43.97 -1.35
N TYR A 45 -1.25 -43.67 -0.09
CA TYR A 45 0.07 -43.20 0.35
C TYR A 45 0.28 -43.43 1.85
N PRO A 46 1.54 -43.59 2.29
CA PRO A 46 1.88 -43.79 3.69
C PRO A 46 1.42 -42.62 4.56
N LYS A 47 0.83 -42.93 5.71
CA LYS A 47 0.40 -41.96 6.73
C LYS A 47 1.53 -41.65 7.70
N SER A 48 2.64 -41.16 7.18
CA SER A 48 3.84 -40.83 7.96
C SER A 48 4.51 -39.55 7.44
N ASP A 49 4.93 -38.70 8.38
CA ASP A 49 5.65 -37.44 8.13
C ASP A 49 7.18 -37.62 8.15
N ALA A 50 7.67 -38.86 8.08
CA ALA A 50 9.11 -39.15 8.10
C ALA A 50 9.85 -38.50 6.91
N TYR A 51 9.26 -38.55 5.73
CA TYR A 51 9.78 -37.95 4.50
C TYR A 51 8.63 -37.39 3.66
N PRO A 52 8.88 -36.39 2.80
CA PRO A 52 7.85 -35.92 1.88
C PRO A 52 7.55 -36.98 0.81
N LEU A 53 6.33 -36.96 0.30
CA LEU A 53 5.87 -37.86 -0.76
C LEU A 53 6.11 -37.26 -2.15
N MET A 54 6.05 -35.93 -2.24
CA MET A 54 6.18 -35.21 -3.51
C MET A 54 6.54 -33.75 -3.26
N TRP A 55 6.58 -32.98 -4.34
CA TRP A 55 6.85 -31.55 -4.29
C TRP A 55 5.72 -30.75 -4.93
N THR A 56 5.72 -29.45 -4.69
CA THR A 56 4.79 -28.55 -5.35
C THR A 56 5.41 -27.20 -5.62
N GLU A 57 5.07 -26.66 -6.79
CA GLU A 57 5.41 -25.31 -7.22
C GLU A 57 4.11 -24.55 -7.46
N ALA A 58 3.94 -23.43 -6.75
CA ALA A 58 2.68 -22.71 -6.68
C ALA A 58 1.49 -23.62 -6.32
N ASN A 59 0.70 -24.02 -7.31
CA ASN A 59 -0.49 -24.86 -7.17
C ASN A 59 -0.37 -26.20 -7.92
N ASN A 60 0.81 -26.52 -8.46
CA ASN A 60 1.08 -27.73 -9.22
C ASN A 60 1.81 -28.75 -8.34
N TYR A 61 1.38 -30.02 -8.35
CA TYR A 61 1.96 -31.10 -7.57
C TYR A 61 2.77 -32.02 -8.47
N TYR A 62 4.03 -32.20 -8.13
CA TYR A 62 5.02 -32.95 -8.90
C TYR A 62 5.44 -34.20 -8.14
N TYR A 63 5.01 -35.36 -8.63
CA TYR A 63 5.44 -36.66 -8.10
C TYR A 63 6.55 -37.22 -8.99
N ARG A 64 7.74 -37.37 -8.40
CA ARG A 64 8.94 -37.89 -9.07
C ARG A 64 9.23 -37.25 -10.43
N GLY A 65 9.06 -35.92 -10.46
CA GLY A 65 9.28 -35.06 -11.63
C GLY A 65 8.11 -34.93 -12.61
N LYS A 66 7.01 -35.67 -12.41
CA LYS A 66 5.82 -35.57 -13.25
C LYS A 66 4.72 -34.74 -12.58
N LEU A 67 4.08 -33.87 -13.35
CA LEU A 67 2.91 -33.13 -12.89
C LEU A 67 1.71 -34.07 -12.79
N VAL A 68 1.22 -34.31 -11.57
CA VAL A 68 0.16 -35.29 -11.31
C VAL A 68 -1.15 -34.65 -10.83
N ALA A 69 -1.10 -33.45 -10.24
CA ALA A 69 -2.30 -32.73 -9.84
C ALA A 69 -2.11 -31.21 -9.78
N ARG A 70 -3.23 -30.49 -9.74
CA ARG A 70 -3.31 -29.04 -9.56
C ARG A 70 -4.41 -28.67 -8.57
N THR A 71 -4.23 -27.56 -7.85
CA THR A 71 -5.30 -26.94 -7.05
C THR A 71 -5.75 -25.61 -7.65
N LYS A 72 -7.05 -25.31 -7.61
CA LYS A 72 -7.60 -24.03 -8.12
C LYS A 72 -8.58 -23.41 -7.10
N GLY A 73 -8.49 -22.10 -6.91
CA GLY A 73 -9.38 -21.35 -6.02
C GLY A 73 -9.18 -21.67 -4.54
N GLY A 74 -10.26 -21.57 -3.77
CA GLY A 74 -10.31 -21.73 -2.32
C GLY A 74 -10.47 -20.40 -1.59
N SER A 75 -11.03 -20.44 -0.38
CA SER A 75 -11.16 -19.32 0.55
C SER A 75 -10.95 -19.81 1.97
N ILE A 76 -11.04 -18.95 2.99
CA ILE A 76 -10.90 -19.39 4.39
C ILE A 76 -11.94 -20.48 4.78
N CYS A 77 -13.10 -20.51 4.13
CA CYS A 77 -14.17 -21.48 4.41
C CYS A 77 -14.38 -22.51 3.28
N GLN A 78 -13.80 -22.30 2.09
CA GLN A 78 -14.00 -23.17 0.93
C GLN A 78 -12.70 -23.85 0.54
N ALA A 79 -12.73 -25.18 0.48
CA ALA A 79 -11.60 -25.96 -0.01
C ALA A 79 -11.25 -25.57 -1.45
N PRO A 80 -9.95 -25.53 -1.80
CA PRO A 80 -9.55 -25.41 -3.20
C PRO A 80 -10.01 -26.64 -3.98
N GLU A 81 -10.38 -26.44 -5.24
CA GLU A 81 -10.72 -27.52 -6.16
C GLU A 81 -9.45 -28.32 -6.50
N LEU A 82 -9.50 -29.65 -6.35
CA LEU A 82 -8.41 -30.55 -6.71
C LEU A 82 -8.64 -31.15 -8.10
N ILE A 83 -7.67 -30.96 -8.99
CA ILE A 83 -7.71 -31.42 -10.38
C ILE A 83 -6.58 -32.44 -10.57
N PHE A 84 -6.96 -33.69 -10.84
CA PHE A 84 -6.00 -34.76 -11.19
C PHE A 84 -5.58 -34.63 -12.65
N VAL A 85 -4.28 -34.61 -12.91
CA VAL A 85 -3.69 -34.44 -14.25
C VAL A 85 -3.19 -35.78 -14.81
N ASP A 86 -2.52 -36.57 -13.97
CA ASP A 86 -1.93 -37.86 -14.33
C ASP A 86 -1.95 -38.80 -13.12
N ASP A 87 -1.81 -40.10 -13.35
CA ASP A 87 -1.70 -41.09 -12.29
C ASP A 87 -0.23 -41.24 -11.85
N PRO A 88 0.06 -41.07 -10.54
CA PRO A 88 1.43 -40.96 -10.03
C PRO A 88 2.18 -42.29 -10.04
N GLU A 89 1.47 -43.40 -9.84
CA GLU A 89 2.01 -44.76 -9.87
C GLU A 89 1.12 -45.64 -10.77
N PRO A 90 1.70 -46.64 -11.45
CA PRO A 90 0.94 -47.56 -12.28
C PRO A 90 -0.03 -48.38 -11.42
N ALA A 91 -1.18 -48.76 -12.00
CA ALA A 91 -2.19 -49.62 -11.39
C ALA A 91 -2.73 -49.17 -10.01
N GLY A 92 -2.57 -47.88 -9.65
CA GLY A 92 -3.05 -47.35 -8.36
C GLY A 92 -2.26 -47.86 -7.15
N GLU A 93 -0.99 -48.19 -7.36
CA GLU A 93 -0.03 -48.51 -6.30
C GLU A 93 0.14 -47.35 -5.31
N GLU A 94 0.70 -47.67 -4.14
CA GLU A 94 0.93 -46.71 -3.08
C GLU A 94 2.09 -45.75 -3.43
N LEU A 95 1.93 -44.46 -3.16
CA LEU A 95 3.00 -43.47 -3.36
C LEU A 95 4.21 -43.78 -2.49
N ARG A 96 5.38 -43.50 -3.02
CA ARG A 96 6.66 -43.66 -2.34
C ARG A 96 7.18 -42.33 -1.81
N PHE A 97 7.97 -42.40 -0.75
CA PHE A 97 8.69 -41.24 -0.26
C PHE A 97 9.75 -40.77 -1.26
N VAL A 98 10.04 -39.47 -1.19
CA VAL A 98 11.27 -38.91 -1.76
C VAL A 98 12.46 -39.50 -1.01
N ASP A 99 13.45 -40.02 -1.74
CA ASP A 99 14.72 -40.48 -1.19
C ASP A 99 15.60 -39.27 -0.84
N ILE A 100 15.32 -38.68 0.33
CA ILE A 100 16.03 -37.51 0.84
C ILE A 100 17.53 -37.77 1.00
N PRO A 101 18.01 -38.88 1.59
CA PRO A 101 19.44 -39.16 1.69
C PRO A 101 20.14 -39.16 0.32
N ALA A 102 19.59 -39.84 -0.69
CA ALA A 102 20.18 -39.87 -2.02
C ALA A 102 20.10 -38.50 -2.71
N MET A 103 19.01 -37.74 -2.54
CA MET A 103 18.89 -36.38 -3.05
C MET A 103 19.95 -35.45 -2.44
N VAL A 104 20.17 -35.51 -1.12
CA VAL A 104 21.19 -34.73 -0.43
C VAL A 104 22.59 -35.08 -0.96
N GLU A 105 22.92 -36.36 -1.05
CA GLU A 105 24.24 -36.81 -1.52
C GLU A 105 24.52 -36.32 -2.95
N LYS A 106 23.54 -36.43 -3.86
CA LYS A 106 23.71 -35.97 -5.25
C LYS A 106 23.92 -34.45 -5.36
N ASN A 107 23.46 -33.66 -4.40
CA ASN A 107 23.59 -32.20 -4.40
C ASN A 107 24.73 -31.66 -3.51
N LYS A 108 25.46 -32.54 -2.83
CA LYS A 108 26.42 -32.22 -1.78
C LYS A 108 27.41 -31.12 -2.17
N ASN A 109 28.08 -31.27 -3.31
CA ASN A 109 29.14 -30.34 -3.74
C ASN A 109 28.65 -28.90 -3.91
N ILE A 110 27.49 -28.71 -4.56
CA ILE A 110 26.91 -27.38 -4.77
C ILE A 110 26.45 -26.78 -3.44
N LEU A 111 25.78 -27.58 -2.61
CA LEU A 111 25.29 -27.14 -1.31
C LEU A 111 26.42 -26.74 -0.36
N GLU A 112 27.50 -27.53 -0.30
CA GLU A 112 28.68 -27.24 0.50
C GLU A 112 29.34 -25.93 0.06
N SER A 113 29.51 -25.72 -1.24
CA SER A 113 30.07 -24.46 -1.77
C SER A 113 29.22 -23.25 -1.37
N LEU A 114 27.90 -23.32 -1.57
CA LEU A 114 26.97 -22.24 -1.21
C LEU A 114 27.00 -21.93 0.29
N THR A 115 27.06 -22.98 1.11
CA THR A 115 27.13 -22.90 2.58
C THR A 115 28.40 -22.19 3.03
N GLN A 116 29.56 -22.63 2.54
CA GLN A 116 30.86 -22.05 2.91
C GLN A 116 30.98 -20.59 2.46
N GLU A 117 30.49 -20.26 1.26
CA GLU A 117 30.46 -18.86 0.80
C GLU A 117 29.61 -17.99 1.73
N THR A 118 28.44 -18.48 2.12
CA THR A 118 27.52 -17.73 2.98
C THR A 118 28.07 -17.56 4.40
N ILE A 119 28.66 -18.61 4.99
CA ILE A 119 29.35 -18.55 6.30
C ILE A 119 30.47 -17.51 6.25
N LYS A 120 31.29 -17.52 5.19
CA LYS A 120 32.37 -16.55 5.00
C LYS A 120 31.84 -15.12 4.88
N LYS A 121 30.75 -14.89 4.14
CA LYS A 121 30.09 -13.57 4.03
C LYS A 121 29.61 -13.09 5.40
N ILE A 122 28.91 -13.94 6.17
CA ILE A 122 28.44 -13.62 7.52
C ILE A 122 29.61 -13.21 8.42
N TYR A 123 30.69 -14.00 8.46
CA TYR A 123 31.84 -13.73 9.30
C TYR A 123 32.55 -12.42 8.92
N ASN A 124 32.73 -12.15 7.62
CA ASN A 124 33.31 -10.89 7.13
C ASN A 124 32.45 -9.67 7.52
N THR A 125 31.12 -9.82 7.48
CA THR A 125 30.19 -8.79 7.96
C THR A 125 30.35 -8.57 9.45
N TYR A 126 30.39 -9.63 10.26
CA TYR A 126 30.65 -9.51 11.71
C TYR A 126 31.94 -8.74 11.99
N LEU A 127 33.07 -9.11 11.37
CA LEU A 127 34.35 -8.40 11.54
C LEU A 127 34.28 -6.91 11.17
N SER A 128 33.52 -6.57 10.13
CA SER A 128 33.36 -5.21 9.62
C SER A 128 32.48 -4.31 10.50
N TYR A 129 31.65 -4.91 11.36
CA TYR A 129 30.64 -4.22 12.16
C TYR A 129 30.77 -4.43 13.66
N GLN A 130 31.60 -5.36 14.15
CA GLN A 130 31.74 -5.65 15.59
C GLN A 130 32.16 -4.44 16.43
N LYS A 131 32.81 -3.44 15.82
CA LYS A 131 33.17 -2.17 16.47
C LYS A 131 32.16 -1.04 16.25
N LYS A 132 31.10 -1.27 15.48
CA LYS A 132 30.10 -0.28 15.05
C LYS A 132 28.71 -0.53 15.65
N VAL A 133 28.47 -1.72 16.17
CA VAL A 133 27.17 -2.13 16.72
C VAL A 133 27.34 -2.61 18.14
N ASP A 134 26.30 -2.41 18.95
CA ASP A 134 26.23 -2.81 20.36
C ASP A 134 25.78 -4.27 20.53
N VAL A 135 25.09 -4.82 19.53
CA VAL A 135 24.56 -6.19 19.58
C VAL A 135 24.40 -6.78 18.18
N PHE A 136 24.79 -8.04 18.02
CA PHE A 136 24.35 -8.89 16.91
C PHE A 136 23.25 -9.81 17.40
N TYR A 137 22.22 -10.01 16.59
CA TYR A 137 21.21 -11.01 16.91
C TYR A 137 20.58 -11.62 15.66
N VAL A 138 20.17 -12.88 15.76
CA VAL A 138 19.33 -13.53 14.74
C VAL A 138 17.87 -13.19 15.04
N ALA A 139 17.20 -12.55 14.09
CA ALA A 139 15.77 -12.28 14.17
C ALA A 139 14.99 -13.57 13.86
N PHE A 140 14.70 -14.35 14.90
CA PHE A 140 14.12 -15.68 14.80
C PHE A 140 12.59 -15.61 14.71
N SER A 141 11.99 -16.39 13.80
CA SER A 141 10.53 -16.45 13.64
C SER A 141 9.95 -17.87 13.75
N GLY A 142 10.77 -18.89 14.00
CA GLY A 142 10.36 -20.30 13.97
C GLY A 142 9.95 -20.81 12.58
N GLY A 143 10.24 -20.05 11.52
CA GLY A 143 10.02 -20.46 10.13
C GLY A 143 11.28 -21.04 9.50
N LYS A 144 11.12 -21.75 8.37
CA LYS A 144 12.20 -22.43 7.65
C LYS A 144 13.41 -21.51 7.37
N ASP A 145 13.14 -20.28 6.96
CA ASP A 145 14.17 -19.30 6.58
C ASP A 145 14.99 -18.83 7.79
N SER A 146 14.33 -18.61 8.94
CA SER A 146 14.99 -18.21 10.18
C SER A 146 15.80 -19.34 10.84
N ILE A 147 15.39 -20.59 10.65
CA ILE A 147 16.11 -21.77 11.16
C ILE A 147 17.42 -21.96 10.40
N VAL A 148 17.40 -21.86 9.07
CA VAL A 148 18.63 -21.91 8.26
C VAL A 148 19.53 -20.72 8.58
N THR A 149 18.97 -19.52 8.74
CA THR A 149 19.76 -18.33 9.10
C THR A 149 20.45 -18.51 10.45
N LEU A 150 19.75 -19.04 11.46
CA LEU A 150 20.35 -19.32 12.76
C LEU A 150 21.50 -20.33 12.64
N ASP A 151 21.27 -21.44 11.95
CA ASP A 151 22.29 -22.49 11.77
C ASP A 151 23.54 -21.94 11.06
N LEU A 152 23.38 -21.12 10.01
CA LEU A 152 24.51 -20.48 9.31
C LEU A 152 25.25 -19.47 10.20
N VAL A 153 24.53 -18.67 11.00
CA VAL A 153 25.13 -17.67 11.91
C VAL A 153 25.89 -18.35 13.05
N GLN A 154 25.32 -19.39 13.69
CA GLN A 154 26.02 -20.09 14.78
C GLN A 154 27.27 -20.83 14.31
N ARG A 155 27.34 -21.23 13.03
CA ARG A 155 28.56 -21.80 12.42
C ARG A 155 29.60 -20.73 12.09
N ALA A 156 29.17 -19.49 11.88
CA ALA A 156 30.03 -18.39 11.45
C ALA A 156 30.57 -17.54 12.62
N LEU A 157 29.83 -17.40 13.72
CA LEU A 157 30.19 -16.56 14.86
C LEU A 157 30.35 -17.38 16.14
N PRO A 158 31.20 -16.94 17.09
CA PRO A 158 31.20 -17.48 18.45
C PRO A 158 29.82 -17.32 19.11
N HIS A 159 29.36 -18.34 19.83
CA HIS A 159 28.01 -18.41 20.39
C HIS A 159 27.67 -17.29 21.40
N ASN A 160 28.69 -16.69 22.02
CA ASN A 160 28.55 -15.58 22.97
C ASN A 160 28.60 -14.18 22.30
N GLU A 161 28.88 -14.09 21.00
CA GLU A 161 29.01 -12.83 20.25
C GLU A 161 27.70 -12.38 19.58
N PHE A 162 26.67 -13.23 19.62
CA PHE A 162 25.34 -12.90 19.12
C PHE A 162 24.25 -13.46 20.03
N LYS A 163 23.02 -12.97 19.83
CA LYS A 163 21.82 -13.44 20.52
C LYS A 163 20.80 -14.01 19.54
N VAL A 164 19.84 -14.79 20.02
CA VAL A 164 18.68 -15.18 19.22
C VAL A 164 17.47 -14.45 19.77
N LEU A 165 16.79 -13.67 18.93
CA LEU A 165 15.64 -12.87 19.35
C LEU A 165 14.37 -13.36 18.67
N PHE A 166 13.50 -14.00 19.45
CA PHE A 166 12.15 -14.34 19.03
C PHE A 166 11.17 -13.22 19.39
N GLY A 167 10.56 -12.64 18.37
CA GLY A 167 9.46 -11.68 18.54
C GLY A 167 8.12 -12.40 18.61
N ASP A 168 7.67 -12.71 19.82
CA ASP A 168 6.39 -13.37 20.06
C ASP A 168 5.23 -12.40 19.87
N THR A 169 4.53 -12.56 18.74
CA THR A 169 3.34 -11.76 18.43
C THR A 169 2.08 -12.24 19.14
N LYS A 170 2.15 -13.35 19.88
CA LYS A 170 1.01 -14.07 20.48
C LYS A 170 -0.04 -14.55 19.46
N MET A 171 0.26 -14.43 18.16
CA MET A 171 -0.60 -14.81 17.02
C MET A 171 0.04 -15.88 16.14
N GLU A 172 1.20 -16.41 16.51
CA GLU A 172 1.91 -17.43 15.74
C GLU A 172 1.16 -18.77 15.75
N PHE A 173 1.49 -19.64 14.79
CA PHE A 173 0.98 -21.01 14.78
C PHE A 173 1.37 -21.76 16.07
N PRO A 174 0.52 -22.65 16.59
CA PRO A 174 0.89 -23.57 17.66
C PRO A 174 2.19 -24.34 17.38
N ASP A 175 2.43 -24.73 16.12
CA ASP A 175 3.65 -25.44 15.72
C ASP A 175 4.89 -24.51 15.64
N THR A 176 4.69 -23.20 15.48
CA THR A 176 5.77 -22.21 15.64
C THR A 176 6.25 -22.16 17.08
N TYR A 177 5.36 -22.18 18.08
CA TYR A 177 5.79 -22.21 19.48
C TYR A 177 6.56 -23.49 19.81
N LYS A 178 6.12 -24.66 19.33
CA LYS A 178 6.90 -25.91 19.47
C LYS A 178 8.30 -25.79 18.87
N THR A 179 8.40 -25.16 17.69
CA THR A 179 9.68 -24.90 17.04
C THR A 179 10.56 -23.99 17.90
N VAL A 180 9.99 -22.93 18.46
CA VAL A 180 10.68 -22.01 19.37
C VAL A 180 11.16 -22.73 20.61
N ASP A 181 10.35 -23.58 21.24
CA ASP A 181 10.74 -24.33 22.44
C ASP A 181 11.93 -25.26 22.18
N VAL A 182 11.90 -26.00 21.07
CA VAL A 182 13.00 -26.89 20.65
C VAL A 182 14.28 -26.10 20.40
N ILE A 183 14.19 -25.01 19.64
CA ILE A 183 15.37 -24.20 19.29
C ILE A 183 15.90 -23.45 20.52
N LYS A 184 15.03 -22.97 21.40
CA LYS A 184 15.43 -22.33 22.66
C LYS A 184 16.22 -23.31 23.54
N ALA A 185 15.72 -24.53 23.72
CA ALA A 185 16.42 -25.57 24.47
C ALA A 185 17.79 -25.90 23.86
N LYS A 186 17.88 -25.95 22.52
CA LYS A 186 19.16 -26.14 21.81
C LYS A 186 20.11 -24.97 22.05
N CYS A 187 19.64 -23.73 21.92
CA CYS A 187 20.46 -22.53 22.18
C CYS A 187 20.99 -22.51 23.61
N GLU A 188 20.16 -22.84 24.60
CA GLU A 188 20.56 -22.93 26.01
C GLU A 188 21.67 -23.98 26.22
N GLN A 189 21.55 -25.16 25.59
CA GLN A 189 22.59 -26.20 25.64
C GLN A 189 23.91 -25.76 24.97
N GLU A 190 23.82 -24.96 23.91
CA GLU A 190 24.96 -24.47 23.14
C GLU A 190 25.56 -23.16 23.70
N GLY A 191 24.99 -22.60 24.77
CA GLY A 191 25.44 -21.35 25.39
C GLY A 191 25.08 -20.08 24.59
N ILE A 192 24.07 -20.16 23.71
CA ILE A 192 23.56 -19.03 22.93
C ILE A 192 22.40 -18.38 23.69
N ASP A 193 22.46 -17.06 23.91
CA ASP A 193 21.42 -16.31 24.62
C ASP A 193 20.14 -16.19 23.75
N PHE A 194 19.07 -16.89 24.16
CA PHE A 194 17.78 -16.87 23.49
C PHE A 194 16.79 -15.96 24.23
N ILE A 195 16.43 -14.86 23.58
CA ILE A 195 15.54 -13.83 24.11
C ILE A 195 14.16 -13.93 23.46
N THR A 196 13.11 -13.82 24.27
CA THR A 196 11.73 -13.68 23.80
C THR A 196 11.20 -12.29 24.13
N ALA A 197 10.80 -11.54 23.10
CA ALA A 197 10.14 -10.25 23.24
C ALA A 197 8.67 -10.37 22.87
N SER A 198 7.76 -9.92 23.74
CA SER A 198 6.33 -9.92 23.47
C SER A 198 5.68 -8.61 23.91
N SER A 199 4.59 -8.24 23.24
CA SER A 199 3.80 -7.09 23.65
C SER A 199 3.11 -7.35 24.98
N HIS A 200 2.88 -6.29 25.76
CA HIS A 200 2.04 -6.38 26.96
C HIS A 200 0.57 -6.63 26.61
N PHE A 201 0.14 -6.28 25.38
CA PHE A 201 -1.22 -6.56 24.92
C PHE A 201 -1.46 -8.05 24.65
N ASP A 202 -2.68 -8.52 24.92
CA ASP A 202 -3.22 -9.68 24.23
C ASP A 202 -3.68 -9.26 22.82
N PRO A 203 -3.44 -10.08 21.78
CA PRO A 203 -3.92 -9.79 20.44
C PRO A 203 -5.43 -9.49 20.37
N ALA A 204 -6.28 -10.22 21.10
CA ALA A 204 -7.72 -9.98 21.07
C ALA A 204 -8.10 -8.59 21.58
N GLU A 205 -7.44 -8.14 22.64
CA GLU A 205 -7.63 -6.78 23.19
C GLU A 205 -7.20 -5.73 22.17
N SER A 206 -5.98 -5.85 21.64
CA SER A 206 -5.47 -4.89 20.65
C SER A 206 -6.31 -4.87 19.37
N TRP A 207 -6.88 -5.99 18.91
CA TRP A 207 -7.79 -6.01 17.76
C TRP A 207 -9.10 -5.28 18.03
N LYS A 208 -9.63 -5.34 19.26
CA LYS A 208 -10.81 -4.55 19.65
C LYS A 208 -10.49 -3.06 19.72
N LEU A 209 -9.28 -2.68 20.14
CA LEU A 209 -8.86 -1.29 20.23
C LEU A 209 -8.59 -0.68 18.85
N PHE A 210 -7.77 -1.33 18.02
CA PHE A 210 -7.32 -0.80 16.73
C PHE A 210 -8.26 -1.17 15.56
N GLY A 211 -9.15 -2.14 15.77
CA GLY A 211 -9.77 -2.89 14.68
C GLY A 211 -8.81 -3.92 14.07
N PRO A 212 -9.33 -4.90 13.30
CA PRO A 212 -8.49 -5.93 12.71
C PRO A 212 -7.45 -5.31 11.75
N PRO A 213 -6.21 -5.85 11.74
CA PRO A 213 -5.18 -5.37 10.82
C PRO A 213 -5.59 -5.62 9.37
N SER A 214 -5.19 -4.71 8.48
CA SER A 214 -5.52 -4.75 7.05
C SER A 214 -4.25 -4.70 6.19
N THR A 215 -4.41 -4.82 4.87
CA THR A 215 -3.27 -4.75 3.92
C THR A 215 -2.54 -3.40 3.97
N VAL A 216 -3.27 -2.30 4.22
CA VAL A 216 -2.72 -0.94 4.28
C VAL A 216 -2.46 -0.45 5.69
N THR A 217 -3.16 -0.99 6.69
CA THR A 217 -3.04 -0.59 8.11
C THR A 217 -2.55 -1.78 8.93
N ARG A 218 -1.22 -1.96 8.97
CA ARG A 218 -0.53 -3.10 9.61
C ARG A 218 0.06 -2.74 10.97
N TRP A 219 -0.74 -2.10 11.83
CA TRP A 219 -0.33 -1.70 13.17
C TRP A 219 0.19 -2.89 14.01
N CYS A 220 -0.28 -4.11 13.73
CA CYS A 220 0.12 -5.31 14.48
C CYS A 220 1.61 -5.63 14.38
N CYS A 221 2.28 -5.38 13.24
CA CYS A 221 3.72 -5.58 13.11
C CYS A 221 4.51 -4.62 14.01
N SER A 222 4.05 -3.38 14.13
CA SER A 222 4.63 -2.38 15.02
C SER A 222 4.44 -2.77 16.49
N VAL A 223 3.18 -2.99 16.89
CA VAL A 223 2.77 -3.19 18.29
C VAL A 223 3.17 -4.55 18.87
N HIS A 224 3.06 -5.62 18.08
CA HIS A 224 3.29 -7.00 18.55
C HIS A 224 4.63 -7.59 18.16
N LYS A 225 5.39 -6.96 17.25
CA LYS A 225 6.67 -7.50 16.77
C LYS A 225 7.83 -6.56 17.01
N THR A 226 7.84 -5.40 16.34
CA THR A 226 9.02 -4.53 16.34
C THR A 226 9.23 -3.81 17.67
N SER A 227 8.20 -3.13 18.19
CA SER A 227 8.35 -2.31 19.39
C SER A 227 8.74 -3.10 20.65
N PRO A 228 8.14 -4.27 20.94
CA PRO A 228 8.58 -5.09 22.06
C PRO A 228 10.05 -5.50 21.98
N GLN A 229 10.55 -5.84 20.79
CA GLN A 229 11.95 -6.23 20.58
C GLN A 229 12.90 -5.07 20.90
N ILE A 230 12.59 -3.86 20.42
CA ILE A 230 13.48 -2.70 20.60
C ILE A 230 13.55 -2.32 22.07
N ILE A 231 12.40 -2.28 22.74
CA ILE A 231 12.29 -1.97 24.16
C ILE A 231 13.04 -3.00 25.01
N LEU A 232 12.90 -4.29 24.69
CA LEU A 232 13.59 -5.34 25.41
C LEU A 232 15.12 -5.28 25.20
N LEU A 233 15.58 -5.07 23.97
CA LEU A 233 17.01 -4.91 23.68
C LEU A 233 17.61 -3.72 24.41
N ARG A 234 16.93 -2.57 24.46
CA ARG A 234 17.35 -1.41 25.27
C ARG A 234 17.54 -1.76 26.73
N LYS A 235 16.59 -2.52 27.30
CA LYS A 235 16.61 -2.95 28.69
C LYS A 235 17.78 -3.91 28.96
N ILE A 236 17.96 -4.92 28.11
CA ILE A 236 19.04 -5.92 28.25
C ILE A 236 20.42 -5.28 28.10
N LEU A 237 20.58 -4.35 27.16
CA LEU A 237 21.84 -3.66 26.91
C LEU A 237 22.08 -2.48 27.87
N ASN A 238 21.08 -2.12 28.68
CA ASN A 238 21.07 -0.90 29.49
C ASN A 238 21.47 0.35 28.68
N LYS A 239 20.96 0.46 27.44
CA LYS A 239 21.33 1.50 26.48
C LYS A 239 20.14 1.90 25.62
N SER A 240 19.64 3.13 25.80
CA SER A 240 18.46 3.63 25.07
C SER A 240 18.74 3.84 23.58
N ASN A 241 19.91 4.36 23.24
CA ASN A 241 20.36 4.67 21.88
C ASN A 241 21.24 3.57 21.27
N PHE A 242 20.95 2.31 21.58
CA PHE A 242 21.74 1.19 21.04
C PHE A 242 21.65 1.14 19.51
N THR A 243 22.73 0.66 18.89
CA THR A 243 22.79 0.30 17.48
C THR A 243 22.90 -1.20 17.36
N GLY A 244 21.92 -1.87 16.75
CA GLY A 244 21.91 -3.33 16.59
C GLY A 244 22.13 -3.77 15.15
N MET A 245 22.63 -4.99 14.96
CA MET A 245 22.59 -5.68 13.67
C MET A 245 21.78 -6.97 13.77
N ALA A 246 20.65 -7.00 13.07
CA ALA A 246 19.80 -8.17 12.96
C ALA A 246 20.20 -9.02 11.74
N PHE A 247 20.53 -10.29 11.93
CA PHE A 247 20.55 -11.28 10.86
C PHE A 247 19.12 -11.76 10.60
N ILE A 248 18.63 -11.58 9.38
CA ILE A 248 17.23 -11.82 9.00
C ILE A 248 17.18 -12.86 7.88
N GLY A 249 16.31 -13.87 8.05
CA GLY A 249 16.01 -14.86 7.02
C GLY A 249 15.06 -14.33 5.95
N VAL A 250 15.57 -13.45 5.07
CA VAL A 250 14.86 -12.95 3.88
C VAL A 250 15.59 -13.41 2.63
N ARG A 251 14.83 -13.81 1.60
CA ARG A 251 15.35 -14.23 0.30
C ARG A 251 14.79 -13.32 -0.80
N ALA A 252 15.64 -12.93 -1.75
CA ALA A 252 15.23 -12.10 -2.90
C ALA A 252 14.12 -12.78 -3.72
N SER A 253 14.16 -14.11 -3.78
CA SER A 253 13.23 -14.93 -4.56
C SER A 253 11.80 -15.00 -4.00
N GLU A 254 11.54 -14.46 -2.80
CA GLU A 254 10.22 -14.56 -2.17
C GLU A 254 9.18 -13.63 -2.82
N SER A 255 9.61 -12.50 -3.39
CA SER A 255 8.72 -11.54 -4.09
C SER A 255 9.52 -10.47 -4.83
N LEU A 256 8.94 -9.83 -5.85
CA LEU A 256 9.51 -8.66 -6.53
C LEU A 256 9.91 -7.52 -5.56
N ALA A 257 9.18 -7.32 -4.47
CA ALA A 257 9.55 -6.27 -3.51
C ALA A 257 10.80 -6.63 -2.69
N ARG A 258 11.15 -7.92 -2.59
CA ARG A 258 12.31 -8.42 -1.85
C ARG A 258 13.54 -8.60 -2.74
N SER A 259 13.40 -8.60 -4.07
CA SER A 259 14.55 -8.61 -4.99
C SER A 259 15.39 -7.35 -4.89
N GLU A 260 14.79 -6.25 -4.44
CA GLU A 260 15.45 -4.96 -4.25
C GLU A 260 16.14 -4.82 -2.89
N TYR A 261 16.13 -5.86 -2.06
CA TYR A 261 16.74 -5.79 -0.73
C TYR A 261 18.25 -5.99 -0.82
N ASP A 262 19.00 -5.09 -0.20
CA ASP A 262 20.44 -5.21 -0.06
C ASP A 262 20.83 -6.30 0.94
N TYR A 263 22.07 -6.80 0.81
CA TYR A 263 22.65 -7.72 1.78
C TYR A 263 22.75 -7.07 3.17
N ILE A 264 23.05 -5.77 3.24
CA ILE A 264 23.04 -4.97 4.47
C ILE A 264 22.27 -3.67 4.22
N SER A 265 21.31 -3.35 5.09
CA SER A 265 20.58 -2.08 5.09
C SER A 265 20.64 -1.41 6.47
N LEU A 266 20.51 -0.09 6.53
CA LEU A 266 20.48 0.69 7.78
C LEU A 266 19.19 1.49 7.88
N GLY A 267 18.47 1.34 9.00
CA GLY A 267 17.38 2.26 9.34
C GLY A 267 16.03 1.96 8.68
N GLU A 268 15.88 0.86 7.94
CA GLU A 268 14.65 0.56 7.19
C GLU A 268 13.42 0.36 8.09
N LYS A 269 13.55 -0.48 9.14
CA LYS A 269 12.45 -0.73 10.10
C LYS A 269 12.49 0.21 11.29
N HIS A 270 13.69 0.50 11.77
CA HIS A 270 13.93 1.32 12.95
C HIS A 270 15.27 2.05 12.81
N LYS A 271 15.30 3.35 13.14
CA LYS A 271 16.51 4.17 13.00
C LYS A 271 17.59 3.71 13.99
N GLY A 272 18.77 3.43 13.46
CA GLY A 272 19.90 2.90 14.24
C GLY A 272 19.97 1.37 14.24
N GLN A 273 19.19 0.66 13.43
CA GLN A 273 19.32 -0.79 13.27
C GLN A 273 19.77 -1.16 11.86
N TYR A 274 20.85 -1.94 11.82
CA TYR A 274 21.27 -2.64 10.63
C TYR A 274 20.46 -3.92 10.47
N SER A 275 20.10 -4.23 9.23
CA SER A 275 19.64 -5.56 8.84
C SER A 275 20.72 -6.19 7.98
N CYS A 276 21.07 -7.44 8.24
CA CYS A 276 21.86 -8.28 7.37
C CYS A 276 20.97 -9.42 6.87
N ASN A 277 20.97 -9.71 5.58
CA ASN A 277 20.15 -10.75 4.95
C ASN A 277 21.05 -11.89 4.42
N PRO A 278 21.55 -12.82 5.26
CA PRO A 278 22.59 -13.77 4.85
C PRO A 278 22.21 -14.68 3.70
N ILE A 279 20.93 -15.02 3.63
CA ILE A 279 20.38 -15.95 2.63
C ILE A 279 19.67 -15.21 1.48
N ILE A 280 19.94 -13.91 1.28
CA ILE A 280 19.22 -13.12 0.26
C ILE A 280 19.33 -13.74 -1.14
N GLU A 281 20.45 -14.38 -1.46
CA GLU A 281 20.73 -15.03 -2.76
C GLU A 281 20.27 -16.49 -2.85
N TRP A 282 19.69 -17.02 -1.76
CA TRP A 282 19.20 -18.41 -1.69
C TRP A 282 17.77 -18.52 -2.21
N ASN A 283 17.44 -19.63 -2.85
CA ASN A 283 16.08 -20.01 -3.25
C ASN A 283 15.51 -21.10 -2.33
N THR A 284 14.23 -21.47 -2.52
CA THR A 284 13.58 -22.44 -1.63
C THR A 284 14.09 -23.87 -1.79
N ALA A 285 14.57 -24.25 -2.99
CA ALA A 285 15.14 -25.58 -3.22
C ALA A 285 16.44 -25.76 -2.41
N GLU A 286 17.35 -24.79 -2.52
CA GLU A 286 18.59 -24.74 -1.73
C GLU A 286 18.28 -24.74 -0.23
N LEU A 287 17.26 -23.98 0.20
CA LEU A 287 16.85 -23.89 1.60
C LEU A 287 16.37 -25.24 2.17
N TYR A 288 15.46 -25.94 1.49
CA TYR A 288 14.97 -27.24 1.97
C TYR A 288 16.05 -28.31 1.90
N LEU A 289 16.86 -28.30 0.83
CA LEU A 289 18.00 -29.19 0.73
C LEU A 289 18.95 -29.00 1.92
N TYR A 290 19.24 -27.76 2.32
CA TYR A 290 20.04 -27.46 3.51
C TYR A 290 19.42 -27.97 4.81
N ILE A 291 18.10 -27.77 4.98
CA ILE A 291 17.36 -28.27 6.14
C ILE A 291 17.50 -29.78 6.25
N TYR A 292 17.32 -30.51 5.15
CA TYR A 292 17.46 -31.97 5.14
C TYR A 292 18.89 -32.43 5.35
N ALA A 293 19.86 -31.80 4.68
CA ALA A 293 21.28 -32.17 4.78
C ALA A 293 21.84 -32.01 6.19
N ASN A 294 21.34 -31.03 6.95
CA ASN A 294 21.79 -30.74 8.31
C ASN A 294 20.81 -31.24 9.38
N ASN A 295 19.78 -31.99 8.99
CA ASN A 295 18.73 -32.49 9.89
C ASN A 295 18.15 -31.39 10.81
N LEU A 296 17.86 -30.22 10.24
CA LEU A 296 17.31 -29.10 10.99
C LEU A 296 15.83 -29.34 11.31
N PHE A 297 15.40 -28.90 12.49
CA PHE A 297 14.01 -29.02 12.90
C PHE A 297 13.09 -28.24 11.95
N LEU A 298 12.20 -28.93 11.25
CA LEU A 298 11.23 -28.31 10.34
C LEU A 298 9.91 -28.09 11.07
N ASN A 299 9.45 -26.83 11.11
CA ASN A 299 8.16 -26.49 11.70
C ASN A 299 7.01 -27.29 11.03
N GLU A 300 6.24 -28.01 11.86
CA GLU A 300 5.17 -28.92 11.42
C GLU A 300 4.07 -28.23 10.59
N ALA A 301 3.90 -26.92 10.70
CA ALA A 301 2.97 -26.17 9.85
C ALA A 301 3.27 -26.35 8.36
N TYR A 302 4.53 -26.53 7.97
CA TYR A 302 4.92 -26.78 6.58
C TYR A 302 4.51 -28.18 6.10
N LYS A 303 4.53 -29.19 6.98
CA LYS A 303 4.07 -30.56 6.66
C LYS A 303 2.55 -30.62 6.49
N LYS A 304 1.84 -29.73 7.19
CA LYS A 304 0.41 -29.47 7.02
C LYS A 304 0.07 -28.63 5.79
N GLY A 305 1.03 -28.34 4.91
CA GLY A 305 0.80 -27.63 3.64
C GLY A 305 0.73 -26.10 3.72
N ASN A 306 1.11 -25.49 4.86
CA ASN A 306 1.24 -24.04 4.96
C ASN A 306 2.53 -23.57 4.28
N ARG A 307 2.44 -22.56 3.41
CA ARG A 307 3.63 -22.03 2.69
C ARG A 307 4.53 -21.16 3.57
N ARG A 308 4.01 -20.60 4.66
CA ARG A 308 4.74 -19.74 5.60
C ARG A 308 4.25 -20.03 7.02
N ALA A 309 5.18 -20.14 7.96
CA ALA A 309 4.90 -20.08 9.38
C ALA A 309 5.03 -18.62 9.85
N GLY A 310 3.93 -18.05 10.34
CA GLY A 310 3.79 -16.66 10.80
C GLY A 310 2.46 -16.49 11.53
N CYS A 311 1.88 -15.29 11.54
CA CYS A 311 0.60 -15.08 12.24
C CYS A 311 -0.58 -15.78 11.55
N LEU A 312 -1.46 -16.42 12.35
CA LEU A 312 -2.61 -17.21 11.89
C LEU A 312 -3.59 -16.45 10.99
N VAL A 313 -3.95 -15.20 11.36
CA VAL A 313 -4.93 -14.38 10.62
C VAL A 313 -4.27 -13.11 10.09
N CYS A 314 -3.25 -13.30 9.25
CA CYS A 314 -2.50 -12.20 8.64
C CYS A 314 -3.22 -11.63 7.40
N PRO A 315 -3.44 -10.32 7.30
CA PRO A 315 -4.11 -9.72 6.13
C PRO A 315 -3.30 -9.81 4.83
N ARG A 316 -2.07 -10.34 4.87
CA ARG A 316 -1.22 -10.62 3.69
C ARG A 316 -1.09 -12.12 3.39
N ALA A 317 -1.86 -12.98 4.06
CA ALA A 317 -1.94 -14.37 3.69
C ALA A 317 -2.68 -14.51 2.35
N ALA A 318 -2.27 -15.49 1.55
CA ALA A 318 -2.98 -15.87 0.34
C ALA A 318 -4.15 -16.78 0.73
N GLU A 319 -5.23 -16.76 -0.05
CA GLU A 319 -6.48 -17.50 0.22
C GLU A 319 -6.24 -18.98 0.52
N ARG A 320 -5.40 -19.66 -0.27
CA ARG A 320 -5.02 -21.06 -0.02
C ARG A 320 -4.39 -21.26 1.37
N ASN A 321 -3.49 -20.36 1.79
CA ASN A 321 -2.88 -20.49 3.11
C ASN A 321 -3.92 -20.30 4.21
N GLU A 322 -4.89 -19.41 4.02
CA GLU A 322 -5.96 -19.17 4.99
C GLU A 322 -6.87 -20.39 5.16
N TYR A 323 -7.20 -21.07 4.06
CA TYR A 323 -7.88 -22.36 4.11
C TYR A 323 -7.09 -23.38 4.94
N MET A 324 -5.79 -23.58 4.62
CA MET A 324 -4.95 -24.53 5.37
C MET A 324 -4.88 -24.15 6.85
N CYS A 325 -4.78 -22.86 7.18
CA CYS A 325 -4.79 -22.37 8.56
C CYS A 325 -6.11 -22.68 9.27
N ALA A 326 -7.25 -22.40 8.65
CA ALA A 326 -8.57 -22.60 9.22
C ALA A 326 -8.86 -24.09 9.49
N VAL A 327 -8.43 -24.98 8.59
CA VAL A 327 -8.60 -26.43 8.78
C VAL A 327 -7.64 -26.98 9.84
N CYS A 328 -6.38 -26.54 9.84
CA CYS A 328 -5.37 -27.05 10.76
C CYS A 328 -5.49 -26.51 12.18
N TYR A 329 -6.00 -25.28 12.34
CA TYR A 329 -6.04 -24.53 13.61
C TYR A 329 -7.40 -23.82 13.78
N PRO A 330 -8.52 -24.56 13.77
CA PRO A 330 -9.85 -23.97 13.72
C PRO A 330 -10.15 -23.09 14.94
N LYS A 331 -9.74 -23.52 16.14
CA LYS A 331 -9.99 -22.78 17.39
C LYS A 331 -9.27 -21.44 17.42
N GLU A 332 -8.00 -21.43 16.99
CA GLU A 332 -7.18 -20.25 16.99
C GLU A 332 -7.64 -19.24 15.92
N VAL A 333 -8.09 -19.72 14.76
CA VAL A 333 -8.69 -18.86 13.71
C VAL A 333 -10.05 -18.31 14.16
N GLU A 334 -10.89 -19.13 14.78
CA GLU A 334 -12.22 -18.75 15.27
C GLU A 334 -12.17 -17.59 16.28
N LYS A 335 -11.14 -17.57 17.14
CA LYS A 335 -10.89 -16.47 18.09
C LYS A 335 -10.87 -15.12 17.39
N TYR A 336 -10.19 -15.01 16.25
CA TYR A 336 -10.03 -13.74 15.54
C TYR A 336 -11.19 -13.46 14.58
N SER A 337 -11.74 -14.47 13.90
CA SER A 337 -12.91 -14.28 13.05
C SER A 337 -14.11 -13.76 13.85
N SER A 338 -14.28 -14.23 15.08
CA SER A 338 -15.34 -13.76 15.98
C SER A 338 -15.18 -12.29 16.36
N ILE A 339 -13.95 -11.81 16.57
CA ILE A 339 -13.66 -10.39 16.83
C ILE A 339 -13.96 -9.54 15.60
N ILE A 340 -13.59 -10.02 14.40
CA ILE A 340 -13.91 -9.33 13.14
C ILE A 340 -15.44 -9.22 12.99
N LYS A 341 -16.17 -10.32 13.15
CA LYS A 341 -17.65 -10.31 13.08
C LYS A 341 -18.26 -9.30 14.06
N SER A 342 -17.83 -9.34 15.32
CA SER A 342 -18.33 -8.42 16.35
C SER A 342 -18.14 -6.95 15.96
N LEU A 343 -16.95 -6.57 15.48
CA LEU A 343 -16.63 -5.17 15.14
C LEU A 343 -17.36 -4.65 13.89
N TYR A 344 -17.74 -5.53 12.97
CA TYR A 344 -18.41 -5.18 11.72
C TYR A 344 -19.93 -5.38 11.76
N SER A 345 -20.46 -5.98 12.83
CA SER A 345 -21.88 -6.36 12.95
C SER A 345 -22.86 -5.23 12.62
N LYS A 346 -22.57 -3.98 13.03
CA LYS A 346 -23.42 -2.81 12.76
C LYS A 346 -23.35 -2.29 11.32
N SER A 347 -22.35 -2.69 10.54
CA SER A 347 -22.14 -2.23 9.17
C SER A 347 -22.77 -3.13 8.12
N PHE A 348 -23.32 -4.29 8.52
CA PHE A 348 -23.97 -5.23 7.62
C PHE A 348 -25.45 -5.42 7.98
N PRO A 349 -26.35 -5.53 7.00
CA PRO A 349 -27.79 -5.65 7.25
C PRO A 349 -28.21 -7.05 7.71
N THR A 350 -27.41 -8.10 7.43
CA THR A 350 -27.71 -9.49 7.77
C THR A 350 -26.44 -10.24 8.18
N GLU A 351 -26.57 -11.26 9.04
CA GLU A 351 -25.45 -12.11 9.46
C GLU A 351 -24.82 -12.86 8.27
N GLU A 352 -25.63 -13.36 7.33
CA GLU A 352 -25.14 -14.07 6.14
C GLU A 352 -24.17 -13.22 5.31
N ARG A 353 -24.47 -11.93 5.10
CA ARG A 353 -23.58 -11.00 4.38
C ARG A 353 -22.30 -10.71 5.16
N LEU A 354 -22.39 -10.63 6.48
CA LEU A 354 -21.22 -10.49 7.35
C LEU A 354 -20.33 -11.74 7.27
N GLU A 355 -20.91 -12.94 7.27
CA GLU A 355 -20.18 -14.19 7.09
C GLU A 355 -19.53 -14.28 5.70
N GLN A 356 -20.22 -13.85 4.64
CA GLN A 356 -19.63 -13.76 3.31
C GLN A 356 -18.46 -12.75 3.27
N PHE A 357 -18.60 -11.61 3.94
CA PHE A 357 -17.53 -10.61 4.05
C PHE A 357 -16.29 -11.15 4.80
N VAL A 358 -16.49 -11.88 5.91
CA VAL A 358 -15.40 -12.49 6.68
C VAL A 358 -14.85 -13.74 5.99
N SER A 359 -15.63 -14.48 5.22
CA SER A 359 -15.09 -15.64 4.49
C SER A 359 -14.29 -15.23 3.25
N SER A 360 -14.67 -14.12 2.61
CA SER A 360 -13.96 -13.57 1.44
C SER A 360 -12.75 -12.68 1.79
N GLY A 361 -12.45 -12.47 3.08
CA GLY A 361 -11.31 -11.62 3.45
C GLY A 361 -11.60 -10.11 3.38
N GLY A 362 -12.86 -9.66 3.35
CA GLY A 362 -13.23 -8.28 3.05
C GLY A 362 -12.64 -7.22 3.99
N TRP A 363 -12.43 -7.54 5.28
CA TRP A 363 -11.81 -6.61 6.24
C TRP A 363 -10.37 -6.25 5.88
N LYS A 364 -9.68 -7.08 5.09
CA LYS A 364 -8.29 -6.84 4.67
C LYS A 364 -8.15 -5.60 3.78
N ALA A 365 -9.24 -5.14 3.17
CA ALA A 365 -9.29 -3.92 2.36
C ALA A 365 -9.54 -2.64 3.18
N ARG A 366 -9.82 -2.77 4.48
CA ARG A 366 -10.07 -1.64 5.39
C ARG A 366 -8.94 -0.62 5.36
N LYS A 367 -9.29 0.66 5.32
CA LYS A 367 -8.32 1.78 5.34
C LYS A 367 -8.42 2.66 6.59
N ASN A 368 -9.57 2.65 7.27
CA ASN A 368 -9.93 3.62 8.31
C ASN A 368 -11.03 3.02 9.22
N GLY A 369 -11.61 3.82 10.12
CA GLY A 369 -12.62 3.37 11.10
C GLY A 369 -14.06 3.29 10.59
N ARG A 370 -14.35 3.61 9.32
CA ARG A 370 -15.72 3.80 8.79
C ARG A 370 -16.69 2.67 9.14
N ASP A 371 -16.26 1.43 8.88
CA ASP A 371 -17.11 0.24 8.97
C ASP A 371 -16.89 -0.51 10.30
N LEU A 372 -16.27 0.15 11.29
CA LEU A 372 -16.00 -0.43 12.60
C LEU A 372 -16.90 0.23 13.64
N ASP A 373 -17.41 -0.60 14.56
CA ASP A 373 -18.07 -0.13 15.78
C ASP A 373 -17.04 0.34 16.83
N VAL A 374 -16.38 1.46 16.54
CA VAL A 374 -15.37 2.08 17.43
C VAL A 374 -15.61 3.58 17.55
N GLN A 375 -15.44 4.11 18.76
CA GLN A 375 -15.56 5.56 19.03
C GLN A 375 -14.19 6.24 19.04
N MET A 376 -14.13 7.47 18.53
CA MET A 376 -12.92 8.29 18.51
C MET A 376 -13.13 9.59 19.28
N ASN A 377 -12.24 9.81 20.24
CA ASN A 377 -12.23 10.94 21.18
C ASN A 377 -11.60 12.22 20.60
N TYR A 378 -11.52 12.34 19.28
CA TYR A 378 -10.82 13.42 18.59
C TYR A 378 -11.61 13.86 17.36
N ASN A 379 -11.78 15.16 17.20
CA ASN A 379 -12.37 15.79 16.02
C ASN A 379 -11.50 16.96 15.54
N GLU A 380 -11.44 17.17 14.23
CA GLU A 380 -10.67 18.25 13.59
C GLU A 380 -11.58 18.98 12.60
N ILE A 381 -11.79 20.28 12.83
CA ILE A 381 -12.62 21.15 12.00
C ILE A 381 -11.73 22.22 11.38
N ASN A 382 -11.76 22.33 10.06
CA ASN A 382 -11.07 23.40 9.33
C ASN A 382 -12.07 24.50 8.99
N THR A 383 -11.73 25.75 9.29
CA THR A 383 -12.56 26.94 9.00
C THR A 383 -11.69 28.05 8.40
N ALA A 384 -12.30 29.12 7.91
CA ALA A 384 -11.56 30.30 7.44
C ALA A 384 -10.69 30.95 8.53
N LYS A 385 -11.02 30.74 9.82
CA LYS A 385 -10.27 31.27 10.97
C LYS A 385 -9.05 30.41 11.34
N GLY A 386 -8.91 29.22 10.75
CA GLY A 386 -7.87 28.26 11.10
C GLY A 386 -8.45 26.88 11.44
N ILE A 387 -7.77 26.16 12.32
CA ILE A 387 -8.07 24.76 12.62
C ILE A 387 -8.45 24.61 14.09
N THR A 388 -9.61 24.02 14.34
CA THR A 388 -10.07 23.68 15.69
C THR A 388 -9.94 22.17 15.90
N LEU A 389 -9.23 21.80 16.97
CA LEU A 389 -9.15 20.42 17.45
C LEU A 389 -10.03 20.30 18.69
N ARG A 390 -10.89 19.29 18.72
CA ARG A 390 -11.72 18.97 19.88
C ARG A 390 -11.39 17.57 20.36
N ILE A 391 -11.01 17.46 21.63
CA ILE A 391 -10.65 16.22 22.30
C ILE A 391 -11.64 16.03 23.44
N GLU A 392 -12.30 14.88 23.47
CA GLU A 392 -13.27 14.52 24.52
C GLU A 392 -12.72 13.34 25.30
N HIS A 393 -12.76 13.39 26.64
CA HIS A 393 -12.18 12.37 27.51
C HIS A 393 -10.73 12.00 27.11
N PRO A 394 -9.78 12.96 27.21
CA PRO A 394 -8.39 12.72 26.85
C PRO A 394 -7.82 11.55 27.67
N LYS A 395 -7.19 10.59 26.99
CA LYS A 395 -6.66 9.37 27.62
C LYS A 395 -5.30 9.58 28.29
N THR A 396 -4.54 10.57 27.83
CA THR A 396 -3.21 10.90 28.34
C THR A 396 -2.99 12.40 28.35
N ASP A 397 -2.13 12.88 29.26
CA ASP A 397 -1.83 14.30 29.39
C ASP A 397 -1.12 14.85 28.15
N TRP A 398 -1.71 15.87 27.52
CA TRP A 398 -1.14 16.54 26.35
C TRP A 398 0.16 17.30 26.69
N ARG A 399 0.35 17.69 27.96
CA ARG A 399 1.56 18.40 28.45
C ARG A 399 2.80 17.53 28.41
N GLU A 400 2.65 16.21 28.48
CA GLU A 400 3.77 15.29 28.25
C GLU A 400 4.09 15.17 26.76
N TRP A 401 3.06 15.10 25.91
CA TRP A 401 3.23 15.01 24.48
C TRP A 401 3.80 16.28 23.86
N ILE A 402 3.45 17.48 24.32
CA ILE A 402 3.93 18.75 23.74
C ILE A 402 5.46 18.90 23.87
N LYS A 403 6.06 18.34 24.92
CA LYS A 403 7.53 18.27 25.11
C LYS A 403 8.25 17.55 23.97
N THR A 404 7.55 16.72 23.20
CA THR A 404 8.17 15.99 22.07
C THR A 404 8.43 16.87 20.85
N ILE A 405 7.82 18.06 20.77
CA ILE A 405 7.90 18.93 19.59
C ILE A 405 8.62 20.25 19.88
N GLY A 406 8.64 20.74 21.13
CA GLY A 406 9.34 21.97 21.48
C GLY A 406 9.29 22.29 22.98
N ILE A 407 9.69 23.51 23.33
CA ILE A 407 9.73 24.01 24.71
C ILE A 407 8.58 25.00 24.91
N LEU A 408 7.69 24.70 25.85
CA LEU A 408 6.56 25.58 26.20
C LEU A 408 7.07 26.75 27.06
N GLU A 409 6.82 27.99 26.63
CA GLU A 409 7.21 29.21 27.36
C GLU A 409 6.08 29.77 28.22
N SER A 410 4.82 29.62 27.79
CA SER A 410 3.63 30.07 28.51
C SER A 410 2.68 28.90 28.74
N ASP A 411 2.16 28.79 29.96
CA ASP A 411 1.15 27.83 30.40
C ASP A 411 -0.26 28.44 30.47
N THR A 412 -0.45 29.66 29.95
CA THR A 412 -1.74 30.35 29.86
C THR A 412 -2.10 30.68 28.41
N THR A 413 -3.40 30.70 28.10
CA THR A 413 -3.86 30.98 26.72
C THR A 413 -3.67 32.47 26.36
N PRO A 414 -3.13 32.80 25.17
CA PRO A 414 -2.59 31.88 24.16
C PRO A 414 -1.26 31.26 24.59
N TYR A 415 -1.16 29.94 24.44
CA TYR A 415 0.07 29.19 24.75
C TYR A 415 1.16 29.55 23.74
N SER A 416 2.42 29.65 24.20
CA SER A 416 3.59 29.94 23.37
C SER A 416 4.59 28.79 23.45
N ILE A 417 5.11 28.36 22.30
CA ILE A 417 6.08 27.26 22.18
C ILE A 417 7.24 27.65 21.26
N ILE A 418 8.47 27.36 21.70
CA ILE A 418 9.66 27.42 20.86
C ILE A 418 9.76 26.10 20.09
N PHE A 419 9.53 26.17 18.78
CA PHE A 419 9.67 25.06 17.85
C PHE A 419 10.81 25.36 16.87
N ARG A 420 11.90 24.57 16.93
CA ARG A 420 13.08 24.71 16.06
C ARG A 420 13.66 26.14 16.01
N GLY A 421 13.67 26.83 17.15
CA GLY A 421 14.22 28.17 17.31
C GLY A 421 13.24 29.31 17.01
N SER A 422 12.05 29.01 16.46
CA SER A 422 11.01 30.01 16.21
C SER A 422 9.85 29.86 17.20
N ARG A 423 9.23 30.99 17.56
CA ARG A 423 8.10 31.04 18.49
C ARG A 423 6.79 30.91 17.72
N TYR A 424 5.91 30.01 18.17
CA TYR A 424 4.55 29.87 17.67
C TYR A 424 3.55 29.89 18.82
N SER A 425 2.30 30.28 18.53
CA SER A 425 1.23 30.31 19.51
C SER A 425 0.00 29.54 19.06
N PHE A 426 -0.76 29.06 20.03
CA PHE A 426 -2.08 28.44 19.83
C PHE A 426 -2.96 28.73 21.05
N GLU A 427 -4.27 28.79 20.84
CA GLU A 427 -5.22 28.95 21.93
C GLU A 427 -5.70 27.58 22.40
N LEU A 428 -5.89 27.43 23.71
CA LEU A 428 -6.36 26.18 24.30
C LEU A 428 -7.32 26.50 25.45
N ASP A 429 -8.50 25.88 25.40
CA ASP A 429 -9.51 25.85 26.45
C ASP A 429 -9.59 24.41 26.98
N GLU A 430 -9.27 24.23 28.26
CA GLU A 430 -9.26 22.92 28.94
C GLU A 430 -10.31 22.93 30.04
N LYS A 431 -11.27 22.02 29.92
CA LYS A 431 -12.28 21.69 30.91
C LYS A 431 -12.03 20.27 31.40
N GLU A 432 -12.70 19.90 32.48
CA GLU A 432 -12.49 18.62 33.18
C GLU A 432 -12.47 17.38 32.25
N ASP A 433 -13.32 17.37 31.22
CA ASP A 433 -13.45 16.25 30.27
C ASP A 433 -13.22 16.63 28.78
N ALA A 434 -12.80 17.86 28.49
CA ALA A 434 -12.66 18.29 27.10
C ALA A 434 -11.54 19.31 26.91
N ILE A 435 -10.80 19.16 25.81
CA ILE A 435 -9.78 20.11 25.37
C ILE A 435 -10.18 20.63 23.99
N THR A 436 -10.25 21.95 23.85
CA THR A 436 -10.43 22.62 22.57
C THR A 436 -9.19 23.42 22.25
N VAL A 437 -8.60 23.17 21.09
CA VAL A 437 -7.38 23.84 20.62
C VAL A 437 -7.70 24.60 19.34
N LEU A 438 -7.37 25.88 19.29
CA LEU A 438 -7.49 26.71 18.10
C LEU A 438 -6.10 27.09 17.59
N ILE A 439 -5.84 26.71 16.34
CA ILE A 439 -4.63 27.06 15.60
C ILE A 439 -5.05 28.09 14.56
N SER A 440 -4.50 29.31 14.65
CA SER A 440 -4.86 30.40 13.77
C SER A 440 -4.47 30.13 12.31
N GLN A 441 -5.20 30.74 11.38
CA GLN A 441 -4.88 30.62 9.94
C GLN A 441 -3.48 31.16 9.60
N SER A 442 -2.97 32.16 10.33
CA SER A 442 -1.61 32.67 10.15
C SER A 442 -0.57 31.61 10.52
N THR A 443 -0.70 30.96 11.67
CA THR A 443 0.21 29.88 12.09
C THR A 443 0.18 28.70 11.13
N CYS A 444 -1.01 28.37 10.59
CA CYS A 444 -1.15 27.34 9.55
C CYS A 444 -0.35 27.65 8.29
N LYS A 445 -0.31 28.90 7.85
CA LYS A 445 0.46 29.33 6.67
C LYS A 445 1.96 29.47 6.98
N GLU A 446 2.29 29.93 8.18
CA GLU A 446 3.67 30.21 8.57
C GLU A 446 4.51 28.94 8.77
N ASN A 447 3.96 27.91 9.44
CA ASN A 447 4.69 26.66 9.68
C ASN A 447 3.78 25.42 9.66
N PRO A 448 3.52 24.84 8.47
CA PRO A 448 2.71 23.63 8.33
C PRO A 448 3.27 22.42 9.10
N LEU A 449 4.59 22.33 9.27
CA LEU A 449 5.22 21.23 10.01
C LEU A 449 4.90 21.32 11.51
N PHE A 450 4.98 22.52 12.10
CA PHE A 450 4.57 22.76 13.48
C PHE A 450 3.10 22.36 13.67
N VAL A 451 2.21 22.82 12.79
CA VAL A 451 0.78 22.48 12.85
C VAL A 451 0.54 20.97 12.71
N LYS A 452 1.26 20.29 11.81
CA LYS A 452 1.20 18.83 11.68
C LYS A 452 1.59 18.12 12.98
N LEU A 453 2.68 18.54 13.61
CA LEU A 453 3.17 17.93 14.85
C LEU A 453 2.30 18.27 16.06
N LEU A 454 1.76 19.49 16.13
CA LEU A 454 0.80 19.90 17.15
C LEU A 454 -0.49 19.07 17.07
N LYS A 455 -1.02 18.83 15.86
CA LYS A 455 -2.13 17.89 15.67
C LYS A 455 -1.79 16.49 16.18
N ASN A 456 -0.58 16.01 15.93
CA ASN A 456 -0.15 14.70 16.39
C ASN A 456 -0.07 14.62 17.92
N VAL A 457 0.37 15.68 18.60
CA VAL A 457 0.34 15.81 20.07
C VAL A 457 -1.07 15.56 20.60
N PHE A 458 -2.07 16.26 20.07
CA PHE A 458 -3.45 16.13 20.54
C PHE A 458 -4.13 14.82 20.10
N ARG A 459 -3.80 14.26 18.94
CA ARG A 459 -4.23 12.91 18.55
C ARG A 459 -3.70 11.85 19.51
N LYS A 460 -2.44 11.97 19.94
CA LYS A 460 -1.86 11.06 20.93
C LYS A 460 -2.54 11.24 22.30
N ALA A 461 -2.74 12.48 22.76
CA ALA A 461 -3.47 12.76 23.98
C ALA A 461 -4.87 12.12 23.99
N ALA A 462 -5.61 12.25 22.87
CA ALA A 462 -6.95 11.70 22.70
C ALA A 462 -7.01 10.17 22.59
N CYS A 463 -6.09 9.58 21.81
CA CYS A 463 -6.25 8.19 21.37
C CYS A 463 -5.30 7.19 22.04
N CYS A 464 -4.29 7.63 22.79
CA CYS A 464 -3.27 6.73 23.33
C CYS A 464 -3.89 5.54 24.09
N VAL A 465 -3.51 4.33 23.67
CA VAL A 465 -3.84 3.08 24.36
C VAL A 465 -2.60 2.44 25.00
N GLY A 466 -1.46 3.11 24.95
CA GLY A 466 -0.21 2.57 25.50
C GLY A 466 0.49 1.56 24.59
N CYS A 467 0.37 1.63 23.26
CA CYS A 467 0.96 0.63 22.35
C CYS A 467 2.50 0.66 22.20
N ARG A 468 3.17 1.62 22.85
CA ARG A 468 4.63 1.77 22.96
C ARG A 468 5.41 1.92 21.64
N GLU A 469 4.74 2.08 20.50
CA GLU A 469 5.43 2.36 19.22
C GLU A 469 6.28 3.63 19.29
N CYS A 470 5.69 4.72 19.79
CA CYS A 470 6.39 5.99 19.93
C CYS A 470 7.51 5.99 20.98
N GLU A 471 7.47 5.07 21.94
CA GLU A 471 8.57 4.82 22.89
C GLU A 471 9.71 4.06 22.20
N ALA A 472 9.41 3.02 21.43
CA ALA A 472 10.40 2.33 20.61
C ALA A 472 11.06 3.31 19.61
N ASP A 473 10.29 4.20 18.99
CA ASP A 473 10.80 5.23 18.07
C ASP A 473 11.65 6.32 18.74
N CYS A 474 11.55 6.48 20.06
CA CYS A 474 12.38 7.43 20.79
C CYS A 474 13.81 6.90 20.93
N HIS A 475 14.65 7.11 19.91
CA HIS A 475 16.04 6.64 19.88
C HIS A 475 16.86 7.10 21.09
N ASN A 476 16.60 8.30 21.64
CA ASN A 476 17.32 8.81 22.81
C ASN A 476 16.75 8.30 24.15
N GLY A 477 15.64 7.54 24.15
CA GLY A 477 15.01 7.03 25.38
C GLY A 477 14.33 8.10 26.24
N CYS A 478 13.98 9.25 25.67
CA CYS A 478 13.35 10.35 26.41
C CYS A 478 11.84 10.18 26.61
N LEU A 479 11.22 9.12 26.07
CA LEU A 479 9.77 8.88 26.13
C LEU A 479 9.52 7.51 26.73
N THR A 480 8.73 7.46 27.80
CA THR A 480 8.34 6.21 28.48
C THR A 480 6.82 6.12 28.56
N ILE A 481 6.28 4.92 28.34
CA ILE A 481 4.86 4.64 28.53
C ILE A 481 4.70 3.42 29.44
N GLU A 482 4.19 3.65 30.65
CA GLU A 482 4.00 2.62 31.67
C GLU A 482 2.63 2.78 32.33
N ASN A 483 1.87 1.69 32.44
CA ASN A 483 0.55 1.66 33.08
C ASN A 483 -0.41 2.75 32.57
N GLY A 484 -0.38 3.03 31.26
CA GLY A 484 -1.20 4.08 30.63
C GLY A 484 -0.69 5.51 30.83
N LYS A 485 0.32 5.73 31.69
CA LYS A 485 0.95 7.02 31.90
C LYS A 485 2.08 7.25 30.91
N VAL A 486 2.07 8.42 30.28
CA VAL A 486 3.13 8.89 29.38
C VAL A 486 4.05 9.79 30.17
N THR A 487 5.35 9.70 29.94
CA THR A 487 6.33 10.64 30.52
C THR A 487 7.41 10.96 29.49
N VAL A 488 7.67 12.24 29.28
CA VAL A 488 8.70 12.75 28.39
C VAL A 488 9.73 13.54 29.21
N SER A 489 10.98 13.08 29.14
CA SER A 489 12.12 13.71 29.81
C SER A 489 12.38 15.12 29.26
N ASN A 490 12.84 16.02 30.14
CA ASN A 490 13.29 17.36 29.76
C ASN A 490 14.56 17.33 28.89
N GLU A 491 15.25 16.19 28.80
CA GLU A 491 16.38 15.96 27.88
C GLU A 491 15.94 15.63 26.44
N CYS A 492 14.63 15.63 26.16
CA CYS A 492 14.09 15.40 24.83
C CYS A 492 14.66 16.39 23.82
N ARG A 493 15.25 15.87 22.75
CA ARG A 493 15.87 16.68 21.68
C ARG A 493 14.89 17.21 20.63
N HIS A 494 13.58 17.06 20.86
CA HIS A 494 12.51 17.47 19.95
C HIS A 494 12.68 16.98 18.49
N CYS A 495 13.27 15.79 18.29
CA CYS A 495 13.56 15.25 16.96
C CYS A 495 12.31 14.80 16.19
N ALA A 496 11.16 14.75 16.85
CA ALA A 496 9.86 14.34 16.32
C ALA A 496 9.78 12.90 15.76
N GLU A 497 10.78 12.04 15.99
CA GLU A 497 10.76 10.64 15.52
C GLU A 497 9.61 9.82 16.10
N CYS A 498 9.20 10.12 17.34
CA CYS A 498 8.03 9.51 17.97
C CYS A 498 6.68 9.88 17.30
N HIS A 499 6.71 10.76 16.29
CA HIS A 499 5.59 11.16 15.43
C HIS A 499 5.70 10.61 13.99
N LYS A 500 6.66 9.73 13.69
CA LYS A 500 6.93 9.25 12.32
C LYS A 500 5.78 8.47 11.68
N VAL A 501 4.94 7.84 12.50
CA VAL A 501 3.76 7.11 12.04
C VAL A 501 2.86 8.05 11.24
N ASP A 502 2.27 7.58 10.13
CA ASP A 502 1.31 8.40 9.37
C ASP A 502 0.21 8.93 10.31
N LYS A 503 -0.07 10.24 10.22
CA LYS A 503 -0.96 10.99 11.14
C LYS A 503 -0.56 10.98 12.63
N GLY A 504 0.67 10.56 12.95
CA GLY A 504 1.32 10.67 14.25
C GLY A 504 1.01 9.55 15.25
N CYS A 505 -0.01 8.73 15.01
CA CYS A 505 -0.45 7.73 15.99
C CYS A 505 -1.11 6.53 15.32
N LEU A 506 -0.67 5.30 15.64
CA LEU A 506 -1.17 4.08 15.00
C LEU A 506 -2.66 3.86 15.23
N ILE A 507 -3.13 4.14 16.44
CA ILE A 507 -4.54 3.94 16.81
C ILE A 507 -5.42 4.95 16.07
N TYR A 508 -5.09 6.25 16.15
CA TYR A 508 -5.78 7.28 15.37
C TYR A 508 -5.80 6.92 13.88
N LYS A 509 -4.64 6.56 13.31
CA LYS A 509 -4.54 6.19 11.90
C LYS A 509 -5.44 5.02 11.53
N SER A 510 -5.59 4.06 12.44
CA SER A 510 -6.41 2.89 12.22
C SER A 510 -7.89 3.24 12.24
N ILE A 511 -8.35 3.99 13.24
CA ILE A 511 -9.77 4.24 13.48
C ILE A 511 -10.27 5.60 12.98
N GLU A 512 -9.44 6.38 12.28
CA GLU A 512 -9.83 7.70 11.77
C GLU A 512 -11.10 7.59 10.92
N MET A 513 -12.05 8.49 11.13
CA MET A 513 -13.20 8.59 10.23
C MET A 513 -12.79 9.36 8.98
N PRO A 514 -13.30 8.99 7.79
CA PRO A 514 -13.08 9.78 6.59
C PRO A 514 -13.56 11.23 6.83
N LYS A 515 -12.74 12.20 6.43
CA LYS A 515 -13.14 13.61 6.48
C LYS A 515 -14.19 13.86 5.40
N GLY A 516 -15.33 14.42 5.81
CA GLY A 516 -16.57 14.44 5.04
C GLY A 516 -17.41 13.23 5.41
N GLY A 517 -18.60 13.46 5.96
CA GLY A 517 -19.57 12.39 6.26
C GLY A 517 -20.00 11.65 5.00
N PHE A 518 -21.20 11.08 4.98
CA PHE A 518 -21.78 10.44 3.78
C PHE A 518 -21.85 11.34 2.52
N SER A 519 -21.40 12.60 2.60
CA SER A 519 -21.14 13.52 1.50
C SER A 519 -19.86 13.16 0.75
N MET A 520 -20.04 12.43 -0.34
CA MET A 520 -19.08 12.02 -1.36
C MET A 520 -18.58 13.22 -2.21
N LYS A 521 -18.07 14.31 -1.60
CA LYS A 521 -17.68 15.55 -2.33
C LYS A 521 -16.20 15.94 -2.33
N GLN A 522 -15.30 15.30 -1.58
CA GLN A 522 -13.85 15.46 -1.82
C GLN A 522 -13.32 14.27 -2.64
N LYS A 523 -13.36 14.41 -3.96
CA LYS A 523 -12.87 13.40 -4.89
C LYS A 523 -11.33 13.39 -4.87
N SER A 524 -10.71 12.22 -4.71
CA SER A 524 -9.25 12.01 -4.67
C SER A 524 -8.54 12.51 -5.95
N LEU A 525 -7.42 13.24 -5.81
CA LEU A 525 -6.53 13.62 -6.93
C LEU A 525 -5.85 12.42 -7.60
N ASN A 526 -5.70 11.29 -6.90
CA ASN A 526 -5.26 10.04 -7.52
C ASN A 526 -6.48 9.30 -8.11
N CYS A 527 -6.95 9.77 -9.27
CA CYS A 527 -8.11 9.20 -9.95
C CYS A 527 -7.78 7.90 -10.69
N TYR A 528 -6.62 7.89 -11.36
CA TYR A 528 -6.27 6.84 -12.33
C TYR A 528 -5.11 5.95 -11.88
N SER A 529 -4.52 6.18 -10.69
CA SER A 529 -3.30 5.49 -10.25
C SER A 529 -2.20 5.63 -11.31
N HIS A 530 -1.25 4.68 -11.36
CA HIS A 530 -0.30 4.56 -12.47
C HIS A 530 -0.91 3.93 -13.74
N PHE A 531 -2.24 3.80 -13.81
CA PHE A 531 -2.99 3.13 -14.89
C PHE A 531 -3.79 4.12 -15.76
N GLY A 532 -3.22 5.27 -16.10
CA GLY A 532 -3.82 6.16 -17.12
C GLY A 532 -4.13 5.42 -18.44
N PRO A 533 -5.09 5.92 -19.24
CA PRO A 533 -5.52 5.27 -20.48
C PRO A 533 -4.39 5.15 -21.50
N LYS A 534 -4.49 4.17 -22.39
CA LYS A 534 -3.62 4.02 -23.56
C LYS A 534 -4.46 4.00 -24.84
N ILE A 535 -3.84 4.33 -25.98
CA ILE A 535 -4.53 4.38 -27.26
C ILE A 535 -5.12 3.03 -27.65
N GLU A 536 -4.45 1.92 -27.32
CA GLU A 536 -4.94 0.57 -27.62
C GLU A 536 -6.22 0.25 -26.84
N TRP A 537 -6.34 0.75 -25.61
CA TRP A 537 -7.53 0.54 -24.78
C TRP A 537 -8.72 1.32 -25.32
N ILE A 538 -8.48 2.56 -25.77
CA ILE A 538 -9.49 3.42 -26.39
C ILE A 538 -9.95 2.80 -27.71
N ASN A 539 -9.03 2.30 -28.54
CA ASN A 539 -9.36 1.59 -29.77
C ASN A 539 -10.20 0.34 -29.52
N GLN A 540 -9.84 -0.48 -28.53
CA GLN A 540 -10.65 -1.64 -28.12
C GLN A 540 -12.04 -1.24 -27.64
N TYR A 541 -12.16 -0.14 -26.90
CA TYR A 541 -13.44 0.38 -26.43
C TYR A 541 -14.36 0.76 -27.59
N PHE A 542 -13.87 1.51 -28.57
CA PHE A 542 -14.66 1.88 -29.76
C PHE A 542 -14.93 0.68 -30.68
N MET A 543 -14.05 -0.32 -30.69
CA MET A 543 -14.24 -1.57 -31.43
C MET A 543 -15.36 -2.43 -30.83
N PHE A 544 -15.34 -2.67 -29.51
CA PHE A 544 -16.27 -3.60 -28.85
C PHE A 544 -17.54 -2.94 -28.29
N LYS A 545 -17.52 -1.63 -28.03
CA LYS A 545 -18.67 -0.85 -27.54
C LYS A 545 -19.31 -1.49 -26.30
N ASN A 546 -20.59 -1.86 -26.38
CA ASN A 546 -21.32 -2.50 -25.28
C ASN A 546 -20.79 -3.90 -24.93
N GLU A 547 -20.03 -4.54 -25.81
CA GLU A 547 -19.41 -5.84 -25.56
C GLU A 547 -17.98 -5.71 -24.99
N PHE A 548 -17.51 -4.49 -24.74
CA PHE A 548 -16.14 -4.25 -24.23
C PHE A 548 -15.87 -5.00 -22.93
N ASP A 549 -16.85 -5.04 -22.01
CA ASP A 549 -16.74 -5.71 -20.71
C ASP A 549 -16.45 -7.23 -20.82
N ALA A 550 -16.80 -7.86 -21.96
CA ALA A 550 -16.58 -9.29 -22.19
C ALA A 550 -15.35 -9.59 -23.06
N ASN A 551 -14.95 -8.65 -23.93
CA ASN A 551 -14.03 -8.94 -25.03
C ASN A 551 -12.66 -8.24 -24.94
N HIS A 552 -12.43 -7.37 -23.95
CA HIS A 552 -11.17 -6.65 -23.81
C HIS A 552 -10.01 -7.55 -23.31
N ASP A 553 -8.76 -7.13 -23.53
CA ASP A 553 -7.56 -7.84 -23.03
C ASP A 553 -6.94 -7.26 -21.74
N LEU A 554 -7.57 -6.24 -21.14
CA LEU A 554 -7.07 -5.55 -19.95
C LEU A 554 -7.09 -6.44 -18.68
N GLY A 555 -6.00 -6.38 -17.90
CA GLY A 555 -5.99 -6.97 -16.55
C GLY A 555 -6.98 -6.29 -15.60
N SER A 556 -7.46 -7.00 -14.56
CA SER A 556 -8.58 -6.57 -13.71
C SER A 556 -8.43 -5.16 -13.09
N GLN A 557 -7.23 -4.80 -12.63
CA GLN A 557 -6.96 -3.46 -12.12
C GLN A 557 -6.94 -2.40 -13.23
N MET A 558 -6.31 -2.69 -14.36
CA MET A 558 -6.27 -1.79 -15.53
C MET A 558 -7.68 -1.50 -16.03
N TYR A 559 -8.49 -2.55 -16.17
CA TYR A 559 -9.89 -2.44 -16.55
C TYR A 559 -10.68 -1.56 -15.59
N SER A 560 -10.52 -1.72 -14.27
CA SER A 560 -11.22 -0.87 -13.29
C SER A 560 -10.89 0.61 -13.42
N PHE A 561 -9.62 0.98 -13.67
CA PHE A 561 -9.22 2.38 -13.84
C PHE A 561 -9.59 2.91 -15.22
N PHE A 562 -9.53 2.09 -16.26
CA PHE A 562 -9.97 2.47 -17.59
C PHE A 562 -11.49 2.68 -17.65
N LYS A 563 -12.29 1.83 -17.01
CA LYS A 563 -13.75 2.02 -16.87
C LYS A 563 -14.09 3.32 -16.14
N ARG A 564 -13.25 3.73 -15.16
CA ARG A 564 -13.37 5.05 -14.55
C ARG A 564 -13.08 6.17 -15.56
N PHE A 565 -12.00 6.08 -16.34
CA PHE A 565 -11.71 7.05 -17.41
C PHE A 565 -12.87 7.18 -18.40
N LEU A 566 -13.45 6.06 -18.86
CA LEU A 566 -14.59 6.07 -19.77
C LEU A 566 -15.78 6.85 -19.18
N ARG A 567 -16.08 6.64 -17.89
CA ARG A 567 -17.16 7.38 -17.21
C ARG A 567 -16.81 8.85 -17.04
N ASP A 568 -15.58 9.14 -16.63
CA ASP A 568 -15.09 10.49 -16.38
C ASP A 568 -15.01 11.33 -17.68
N ALA A 569 -14.80 10.69 -18.83
CA ALA A 569 -14.88 11.30 -20.17
C ALA A 569 -16.30 11.29 -20.77
N GLU A 570 -17.31 10.82 -20.04
CA GLU A 570 -18.71 10.65 -20.46
C GLU A 570 -18.91 9.67 -21.64
N LEU A 571 -17.94 8.79 -21.91
CA LEU A 571 -18.04 7.76 -22.95
C LEU A 571 -19.00 6.63 -22.57
N ILE A 572 -19.21 6.37 -21.28
CA ILE A 572 -20.19 5.41 -20.79
C ILE A 572 -21.22 6.05 -19.86
N ASP A 573 -22.45 5.56 -19.92
CA ASP A 573 -23.54 5.90 -19.02
C ASP A 573 -24.19 4.62 -18.42
N ILE A 574 -25.35 4.76 -17.77
CA ILE A 574 -26.08 3.63 -17.16
C ILE A 574 -26.50 2.55 -18.17
N ASN A 575 -26.57 2.88 -19.46
CA ASN A 575 -26.97 2.00 -20.56
C ASN A 575 -25.77 1.46 -21.35
N GLY A 576 -24.53 1.75 -20.92
CA GLY A 576 -23.30 1.32 -21.62
C GLY A 576 -22.73 2.44 -22.49
N PHE A 577 -22.52 2.16 -23.78
CA PHE A 577 -21.93 3.07 -24.76
C PHE A 577 -22.82 4.31 -24.97
N SER A 578 -22.37 5.46 -24.47
CA SER A 578 -23.19 6.66 -24.31
C SER A 578 -23.50 7.37 -25.64
N ARG A 579 -24.45 8.32 -25.60
CA ARG A 579 -24.68 9.27 -26.72
C ARG A 579 -23.41 10.04 -27.07
N PHE A 580 -22.68 10.53 -26.06
CA PHE A 580 -21.42 11.24 -26.24
C PHE A 580 -20.37 10.36 -26.93
N ALA A 581 -20.26 9.07 -26.58
CA ALA A 581 -19.37 8.16 -27.28
C ALA A 581 -19.74 7.97 -28.76
N LYS A 582 -21.03 7.99 -29.13
CA LYS A 582 -21.45 7.96 -30.54
C LYS A 582 -21.04 9.22 -31.31
N VAL A 583 -21.06 10.38 -30.65
CA VAL A 583 -20.54 11.64 -31.22
C VAL A 583 -19.05 11.53 -31.47
N VAL A 584 -18.27 11.08 -30.48
CA VAL A 584 -16.82 10.88 -30.60
C VAL A 584 -16.49 9.84 -31.68
N GLU A 585 -17.24 8.73 -31.74
CA GLU A 585 -17.07 7.71 -32.78
C GLU A 585 -17.28 8.29 -34.18
N ARG A 586 -18.32 9.11 -34.35
CA ARG A 586 -18.67 9.71 -35.64
C ARG A 586 -17.62 10.71 -36.12
N ILE A 587 -17.08 11.51 -35.21
CA ILE A 587 -15.99 12.45 -35.50
C ILE A 587 -14.72 11.65 -35.86
N GLY A 588 -14.47 10.56 -35.14
CA GLY A 588 -13.31 9.69 -35.32
C GLY A 588 -12.14 10.08 -34.42
N LEU A 589 -11.34 9.09 -34.02
CA LEU A 589 -10.21 9.30 -33.11
C LEU A 589 -8.98 9.96 -33.77
N ASP A 590 -8.96 10.05 -35.10
CA ASP A 590 -7.91 10.74 -35.85
C ASP A 590 -8.12 12.27 -35.89
N ASP A 591 -9.31 12.75 -35.50
CA ASP A 591 -9.65 14.17 -35.45
C ASP A 591 -9.47 14.74 -34.04
N GLU A 592 -8.80 15.89 -33.94
CA GLU A 592 -8.54 16.58 -32.68
C GLU A 592 -9.82 16.97 -31.92
N ALA A 593 -10.93 17.20 -32.62
CA ALA A 593 -12.21 17.55 -32.00
C ALA A 593 -12.72 16.46 -31.04
N SER A 594 -12.50 15.17 -31.36
CA SER A 594 -12.82 14.04 -30.47
C SER A 594 -12.10 14.15 -29.13
N TRP A 595 -10.80 14.46 -29.19
CA TRP A 595 -9.95 14.58 -28.01
C TRP A 595 -10.24 15.86 -27.22
N ALA A 596 -10.54 16.96 -27.91
CA ALA A 596 -10.92 18.21 -27.27
C ALA A 596 -12.27 18.11 -26.53
N LEU A 597 -13.24 17.38 -27.09
CA LEU A 597 -14.51 17.07 -26.40
C LEU A 597 -14.26 16.23 -25.14
N MET A 598 -13.51 15.14 -25.26
CA MET A 598 -13.16 14.30 -24.10
C MET A 598 -12.39 15.09 -23.04
N LEU A 599 -11.44 15.94 -23.45
CA LEU A 599 -10.67 16.78 -22.53
C LEU A 599 -11.55 17.80 -21.80
N THR A 600 -12.56 18.34 -22.47
CA THR A 600 -13.53 19.25 -21.85
C THR A 600 -14.22 18.58 -20.66
N ASN A 601 -14.66 17.33 -20.81
CA ASN A 601 -15.30 16.58 -19.73
C ASN A 601 -14.29 16.20 -18.64
N LEU A 602 -13.11 15.73 -19.03
CA LEU A 602 -12.05 15.34 -18.11
C LEU A 602 -11.55 16.52 -17.27
N ALA A 603 -11.58 17.75 -17.78
CA ALA A 603 -11.22 18.95 -17.01
C ALA A 603 -12.07 19.09 -15.73
N TYR A 604 -13.31 18.59 -15.70
CA TYR A 604 -14.16 18.62 -14.50
C TYR A 604 -13.90 17.46 -13.52
N THR A 605 -12.87 16.64 -13.78
CA THR A 605 -12.41 15.59 -12.88
C THR A 605 -11.30 16.12 -11.98
N PRO A 606 -11.09 15.56 -10.78
CA PRO A 606 -10.10 16.09 -9.83
C PRO A 606 -8.68 16.09 -10.39
N GLN A 607 -8.26 14.98 -11.03
CA GLN A 607 -6.87 14.82 -11.44
C GLN A 607 -6.52 15.65 -12.67
N ILE A 608 -7.38 15.65 -13.70
CA ILE A 608 -7.13 16.42 -14.93
C ILE A 608 -7.53 17.88 -14.74
N GLY A 609 -8.58 18.17 -13.97
CA GLY A 609 -8.94 19.53 -13.59
C GLY A 609 -7.85 20.23 -12.80
N TRP A 610 -7.23 19.53 -11.84
CA TRP A 610 -6.07 20.05 -11.12
C TRP A 610 -4.93 20.37 -12.10
N PHE A 611 -4.60 19.45 -13.01
CA PHE A 611 -3.56 19.68 -14.02
C PHE A 611 -3.87 20.92 -14.86
N VAL A 612 -5.10 21.07 -15.36
CA VAL A 612 -5.51 22.19 -16.22
C VAL A 612 -5.49 23.53 -15.50
N THR A 613 -5.86 23.56 -14.21
CA THR A 613 -5.99 24.79 -13.43
C THR A 613 -4.69 25.24 -12.77
N HIS A 614 -3.76 24.32 -12.50
CA HIS A 614 -2.51 24.60 -11.77
C HIS A 614 -1.29 24.74 -12.70
N THR A 615 -1.50 24.71 -14.02
CA THR A 615 -0.41 24.81 -15.01
C THR A 615 -0.72 25.82 -16.12
N GLY A 616 0.29 26.61 -16.45
CA GLY A 616 0.35 27.57 -17.54
C GLY A 616 0.60 26.92 -18.90
N PHE A 617 0.57 27.75 -19.95
CA PHE A 617 0.95 27.36 -21.32
C PHE A 617 2.30 27.96 -21.67
N ASN A 618 3.03 27.29 -22.55
CA ASN A 618 4.36 27.69 -23.04
C ASN A 618 5.42 27.82 -21.93
N GLU A 619 5.23 27.10 -20.83
CA GLU A 619 6.15 27.00 -19.70
C GLU A 619 6.54 25.53 -19.46
N LEU A 620 7.78 25.29 -19.03
CA LEU A 620 8.27 23.96 -18.68
C LEU A 620 7.91 23.64 -17.22
N TYR A 621 7.12 22.58 -17.03
CA TYR A 621 6.81 22.04 -15.72
C TYR A 621 7.66 20.79 -15.46
N GLU A 622 8.64 20.91 -14.57
CA GLU A 622 9.48 19.80 -14.18
C GLU A 622 8.79 18.88 -13.16
N ARG A 623 9.16 17.60 -13.19
CA ARG A 623 8.60 16.56 -12.31
C ARG A 623 8.53 16.99 -10.85
N ASN A 624 9.65 17.37 -10.25
CA ASN A 624 9.71 17.61 -8.80
C ASN A 624 8.80 18.76 -8.37
N TYR A 625 8.65 19.79 -9.22
CA TYR A 625 7.76 20.92 -8.97
C TYR A 625 6.28 20.50 -8.98
N ILE A 626 5.87 19.69 -9.95
CA ILE A 626 4.49 19.16 -9.98
C ILE A 626 4.22 18.22 -8.81
N LEU A 627 5.19 17.37 -8.43
CA LEU A 627 5.02 16.49 -7.27
C LEU A 627 4.86 17.30 -5.98
N SER A 628 5.59 18.41 -5.80
CA SER A 628 5.41 19.27 -4.62
C SER A 628 4.03 19.94 -4.60
N LEU A 629 3.59 20.52 -5.72
CA LEU A 629 2.28 21.16 -5.81
C LEU A 629 1.14 20.17 -5.51
N LEU A 630 1.22 18.93 -6.02
CA LEU A 630 0.24 17.89 -5.72
C LEU A 630 0.16 17.58 -4.22
N VAL A 631 1.29 17.54 -3.51
CA VAL A 631 1.32 17.31 -2.06
C VAL A 631 0.69 18.47 -1.31
N ASP A 632 1.02 19.70 -1.71
CA ASP A 632 0.49 20.93 -1.11
C ASP A 632 -1.04 21.01 -1.24
N ASP A 633 -1.58 20.56 -2.38
CA ASP A 633 -3.02 20.50 -2.65
C ASP A 633 -3.71 19.21 -2.15
N GLY A 634 -3.03 18.46 -1.29
CA GLY A 634 -3.63 17.38 -0.49
C GLY A 634 -3.51 15.98 -1.09
N ALA A 635 -2.75 15.77 -2.17
CA ALA A 635 -2.36 14.44 -2.58
C ALA A 635 -1.42 13.81 -1.53
N LYS A 636 -1.53 12.50 -1.33
CA LYS A 636 -0.58 11.80 -0.45
C LYS A 636 0.77 11.69 -1.15
N GLU A 637 1.86 11.87 -0.41
CA GLU A 637 3.23 11.63 -0.90
C GLU A 637 3.40 10.24 -1.55
N SER A 638 2.68 9.22 -1.06
CA SER A 638 2.71 7.88 -1.66
C SER A 638 2.03 7.79 -3.03
N TRP A 639 1.20 8.76 -3.40
CA TRP A 639 0.38 8.75 -4.62
C TRP A 639 0.93 9.65 -5.72
N VAL A 640 1.80 10.60 -5.40
CA VAL A 640 2.22 11.62 -6.39
C VAL A 640 2.95 11.00 -7.59
N ASN A 641 3.67 9.88 -7.38
CA ASN A 641 4.30 9.13 -8.46
C ASN A 641 3.30 8.39 -9.34
N ASP A 642 2.21 7.88 -8.77
CA ASP A 642 1.12 7.28 -9.54
C ASP A 642 0.43 8.34 -10.41
N ILE A 643 0.09 9.48 -9.80
CA ILE A 643 -0.52 10.63 -10.49
C ILE A 643 0.37 11.13 -11.63
N TRP A 644 1.67 11.28 -11.38
CA TRP A 644 2.67 11.63 -12.40
C TRP A 644 2.72 10.63 -13.55
N SER A 645 2.68 9.34 -13.23
CA SER A 645 2.67 8.28 -14.24
C SER A 645 1.41 8.31 -15.10
N ALA A 646 0.26 8.65 -14.50
CA ALA A 646 -0.96 8.89 -15.25
C ALA A 646 -0.84 10.11 -16.17
N TYR A 647 -0.31 11.25 -15.70
CA TYR A 647 -0.09 12.43 -16.56
C TYR A 647 0.76 12.10 -17.79
N SER A 648 1.84 11.34 -17.62
CA SER A 648 2.65 10.86 -18.75
C SER A 648 1.79 10.16 -19.81
N ARG A 649 0.84 9.31 -19.39
CA ARG A 649 -0.01 8.57 -20.33
C ARG A 649 -1.03 9.48 -21.00
N PHE A 650 -1.61 10.44 -20.29
CA PHE A 650 -2.53 11.41 -20.90
C PHE A 650 -1.81 12.29 -21.94
N THR A 651 -0.57 12.71 -21.69
CA THR A 651 0.23 13.49 -22.63
C THR A 651 0.79 12.67 -23.79
N ASP A 652 0.79 11.34 -23.70
CA ASP A 652 1.15 10.45 -24.81
C ASP A 652 -0.04 10.20 -25.77
N LEU A 653 -1.24 10.64 -25.40
CA LEU A 653 -2.44 10.60 -26.24
C LEU A 653 -2.61 11.94 -27.00
N PRO A 654 -3.42 11.98 -28.07
CA PRO A 654 -3.67 13.22 -28.83
C PRO A 654 -4.28 14.39 -28.03
N PHE A 655 -4.61 14.19 -26.74
CA PHE A 655 -4.82 15.29 -25.79
C PHE A 655 -3.65 16.30 -25.77
N SER A 656 -2.43 15.87 -26.12
CA SER A 656 -1.26 16.74 -26.26
C SER A 656 -1.50 17.90 -27.23
N ASN A 657 -2.26 17.67 -28.30
CA ASN A 657 -2.47 18.64 -29.38
C ASN A 657 -3.58 19.65 -29.06
N VAL A 658 -4.41 19.33 -28.06
CA VAL A 658 -5.60 20.10 -27.69
C VAL A 658 -5.49 20.69 -26.28
N GLY A 659 -4.26 20.95 -25.80
CA GLY A 659 -4.05 21.75 -24.59
C GLY A 659 -3.42 21.04 -23.39
N LEU A 660 -3.27 19.71 -23.38
CA LEU A 660 -2.49 19.03 -22.33
C LEU A 660 -0.97 19.12 -22.55
N GLY A 661 -0.53 19.39 -23.78
CA GLY A 661 0.87 19.66 -24.08
C GLY A 661 1.73 18.46 -24.38
N ILE A 662 3.00 18.77 -24.67
CA ILE A 662 4.01 17.83 -25.13
C ILE A 662 4.80 17.30 -23.93
N PRO A 663 4.97 15.97 -23.82
CA PRO A 663 5.80 15.39 -22.77
C PRO A 663 7.29 15.53 -23.07
N HIS A 664 8.08 15.88 -22.06
CA HIS A 664 9.53 15.84 -22.11
C HIS A 664 10.02 14.52 -21.51
N LYS A 665 10.75 13.74 -22.30
CA LYS A 665 11.27 12.43 -21.91
C LYS A 665 12.78 12.38 -22.02
N ASP A 666 13.45 11.95 -20.95
CA ASP A 666 14.88 11.63 -20.95
C ASP A 666 15.04 10.11 -20.84
N SER A 667 15.69 9.50 -21.83
CA SER A 667 15.93 8.05 -21.88
C SER A 667 14.64 7.24 -21.69
N GLY A 668 13.52 7.74 -22.23
CA GLY A 668 12.18 7.15 -22.13
C GLY A 668 11.42 7.46 -20.83
N LYS A 669 12.02 8.15 -19.85
CA LYS A 669 11.37 8.55 -18.60
C LYS A 669 10.72 9.92 -18.73
N PHE A 670 9.47 10.05 -18.28
CA PHE A 670 8.74 11.33 -18.22
C PHE A 670 9.32 12.24 -17.13
N VAL A 671 10.00 13.31 -17.54
CA VAL A 671 10.75 14.23 -16.66
C VAL A 671 10.11 15.61 -16.54
N GLY A 672 9.23 15.97 -17.48
CA GLY A 672 8.50 17.24 -17.48
C GLY A 672 7.47 17.29 -18.61
N PHE A 673 6.72 18.37 -18.70
CA PHE A 673 5.87 18.66 -19.86
C PHE A 673 5.76 20.17 -20.10
N THR A 674 5.32 20.55 -21.30
CA THR A 674 4.95 21.93 -21.63
C THR A 674 3.58 21.93 -22.29
N ARG A 675 2.60 22.61 -21.67
CA ARG A 675 1.28 22.80 -22.27
C ARG A 675 1.37 23.75 -23.46
N THR A 676 0.77 23.36 -24.57
CA THR A 676 0.76 24.12 -25.82
C THR A 676 -0.67 24.43 -26.22
N SER A 677 -0.90 25.62 -26.77
CA SER A 677 -2.23 26.04 -27.24
C SER A 677 -2.72 25.14 -28.37
N TRP A 678 -4.03 24.90 -28.40
CA TRP A 678 -4.67 24.21 -29.53
C TRP A 678 -4.61 25.10 -30.77
N LEU A 679 -3.90 24.65 -31.81
CA LEU A 679 -3.56 25.48 -32.98
C LEU A 679 -4.76 25.76 -33.88
N ASN A 680 -5.61 24.75 -34.11
CA ASN A 680 -6.76 24.83 -35.01
C ASN A 680 -8.05 24.41 -34.28
N PRO A 681 -8.53 25.21 -33.31
CA PRO A 681 -9.68 24.86 -32.50
C PRO A 681 -10.98 24.77 -33.31
N GLU A 682 -11.68 23.64 -33.18
CA GLU A 682 -13.03 23.45 -33.73
C GLU A 682 -14.05 24.33 -32.96
N PRO A 683 -14.69 25.31 -33.61
CA PRO A 683 -15.60 26.24 -32.95
C PRO A 683 -16.70 25.57 -32.13
N LYS A 684 -17.30 24.47 -32.61
CA LYS A 684 -18.37 23.78 -31.88
C LYS A 684 -17.89 23.15 -30.57
N VAL A 685 -16.62 22.74 -30.49
CA VAL A 685 -16.04 22.22 -29.23
C VAL A 685 -15.83 23.35 -28.23
N VAL A 686 -15.38 24.52 -28.70
CA VAL A 686 -15.28 25.72 -27.86
C VAL A 686 -16.67 26.12 -27.33
N LEU A 687 -17.71 26.05 -28.17
CA LEU A 687 -19.10 26.28 -27.75
C LEU A 687 -19.53 25.27 -26.67
N TYR A 688 -19.24 23.98 -26.86
CA TYR A 688 -19.53 22.93 -25.87
C TYR A 688 -18.87 23.24 -24.52
N ALA A 689 -17.59 23.61 -24.54
CA ALA A 689 -16.85 23.98 -23.33
C ALA A 689 -17.39 25.24 -22.64
N LEU A 690 -17.90 26.22 -23.38
CA LEU A 690 -18.59 27.39 -22.80
C LEU A 690 -19.87 27.01 -22.06
N TYR A 691 -20.66 26.08 -22.62
CA TYR A 691 -21.85 25.57 -21.94
C TYR A 691 -21.49 24.74 -20.71
N LYS A 692 -20.46 23.88 -20.75
CA LYS A 692 -19.96 23.17 -19.56
C LYS A 692 -19.48 24.13 -18.47
N PHE A 693 -18.78 25.21 -18.85
CA PHE A 693 -18.38 26.28 -17.94
C PHE A 693 -19.58 26.95 -17.28
N SER A 694 -20.59 27.33 -18.07
CA SER A 694 -21.83 27.93 -17.58
C SER A 694 -22.58 26.99 -16.63
N GLU A 695 -22.76 25.73 -16.99
CA GLU A 695 -23.45 24.71 -16.19
C GLU A 695 -22.77 24.47 -14.83
N ALA A 696 -21.43 24.46 -14.82
CA ALA A 696 -20.65 24.35 -13.59
C ALA A 696 -20.72 25.61 -12.71
N CYS A 697 -20.96 26.78 -13.30
CA CYS A 697 -21.15 28.04 -12.59
C CYS A 697 -22.64 28.33 -12.31
N ASP A 698 -23.41 27.34 -11.86
CA ASP A 698 -24.85 27.48 -11.57
C ASP A 698 -25.68 28.07 -12.73
N ASN A 699 -25.36 27.68 -13.97
CA ASN A 699 -25.96 28.19 -15.21
C ASN A 699 -25.78 29.71 -15.41
N TYR A 700 -24.60 30.23 -15.07
CA TYR A 700 -24.21 31.61 -15.33
C TYR A 700 -23.98 31.86 -16.84
N ARG A 701 -24.94 32.52 -17.50
CA ARG A 701 -25.02 32.65 -18.97
C ARG A 701 -24.44 33.93 -19.56
N GLN A 702 -24.06 34.91 -18.73
CA GLN A 702 -23.52 36.19 -19.18
C GLN A 702 -22.17 36.43 -18.54
N PHE A 703 -21.11 36.48 -19.34
CA PHE A 703 -19.75 36.71 -18.83
C PHE A 703 -18.91 37.42 -19.89
N THR A 704 -17.78 38.00 -19.48
CA THR A 704 -16.86 38.67 -20.39
C THR A 704 -15.76 37.73 -20.88
N LEU A 705 -15.21 38.01 -22.07
CA LEU A 705 -14.02 37.32 -22.54
C LEU A 705 -12.82 37.56 -21.61
N THR A 706 -12.71 38.77 -21.05
CA THR A 706 -11.74 39.11 -20.02
C THR A 706 -11.83 38.18 -18.82
N ARG A 707 -13.04 37.86 -18.34
CA ARG A 707 -13.23 36.88 -17.26
C ARG A 707 -12.73 35.50 -17.66
N LEU A 708 -13.06 35.03 -18.87
CA LEU A 708 -12.61 33.70 -19.31
C LEU A 708 -11.09 33.62 -19.42
N LEU A 709 -10.42 34.69 -19.85
CA LEU A 709 -8.95 34.75 -19.98
C LEU A 709 -8.22 34.91 -18.64
N ASN A 710 -8.90 35.41 -17.61
CA ASN A 710 -8.30 35.66 -16.31
C ASN A 710 -8.27 34.39 -15.44
N ARG A 711 -7.07 33.87 -15.18
CA ARG A 711 -6.84 32.67 -14.37
C ARG A 711 -6.82 32.92 -12.85
N GLU A 712 -6.76 34.18 -12.43
CA GLU A 712 -6.75 34.56 -11.00
C GLU A 712 -8.15 34.58 -10.40
N ILE A 713 -9.20 34.55 -11.24
CA ILE A 713 -10.59 34.52 -10.78
C ILE A 713 -10.96 33.07 -10.46
N GLU A 714 -11.21 32.79 -9.18
CA GLU A 714 -11.78 31.51 -8.76
C GLU A 714 -13.21 31.35 -9.32
N SER A 715 -13.48 30.20 -9.94
CA SER A 715 -14.75 29.87 -10.57
C SER A 715 -14.96 28.36 -10.46
N ASP A 716 -16.21 27.94 -10.22
CA ASP A 716 -16.56 26.51 -10.17
C ASP A 716 -16.45 25.84 -11.55
N GLY A 717 -16.62 26.63 -12.63
CA GLY A 717 -16.36 26.25 -14.01
C GLY A 717 -14.92 26.47 -14.47
N ILE A 718 -14.42 25.60 -15.34
CA ILE A 718 -13.11 25.75 -16.00
C ILE A 718 -13.32 26.25 -17.44
N SER A 719 -12.71 27.38 -17.78
CA SER A 719 -12.96 28.06 -19.05
C SER A 719 -12.29 27.36 -20.25
N PRO A 720 -12.80 27.55 -21.48
CA PRO A 720 -12.15 27.02 -22.69
C PRO A 720 -10.71 27.51 -22.87
N THR A 721 -10.38 28.72 -22.41
CA THR A 721 -9.02 29.28 -22.49
C THR A 721 -8.06 28.60 -21.51
N GLN A 722 -8.56 28.16 -20.34
CA GLN A 722 -7.78 27.34 -19.40
C GLN A 722 -7.56 25.93 -19.95
N ILE A 723 -8.56 25.34 -20.60
CA ILE A 723 -8.48 23.98 -21.16
C ILE A 723 -7.56 23.95 -22.38
N PHE A 724 -7.81 24.82 -23.37
CA PHE A 724 -7.22 24.76 -24.71
C PHE A 724 -6.10 25.78 -24.96
N GLY A 725 -5.87 26.74 -24.05
CA GLY A 725 -4.78 27.73 -24.20
C GLY A 725 -5.05 28.81 -25.25
N LEU A 726 -6.32 29.14 -25.47
CA LEU A 726 -6.73 30.10 -26.51
C LEU A 726 -6.51 31.54 -26.04
N ASP A 727 -5.86 32.35 -26.88
CA ASP A 727 -5.66 33.77 -26.64
C ASP A 727 -6.89 34.62 -27.02
N ARG A 728 -6.84 35.92 -26.72
CA ARG A 728 -7.94 36.85 -26.99
C ARG A 728 -8.30 36.87 -28.47
N THR A 729 -7.32 37.04 -29.35
CA THR A 729 -7.51 37.13 -30.81
C THR A 729 -8.21 35.89 -31.36
N THR A 730 -7.78 34.71 -30.92
CA THR A 730 -8.35 33.43 -31.34
C THR A 730 -9.78 33.27 -30.83
N MET A 731 -10.02 33.60 -29.55
CA MET A 731 -11.36 33.55 -28.96
C MET A 731 -12.32 34.51 -29.63
N GLU A 732 -11.94 35.78 -29.87
CA GLU A 732 -12.82 36.75 -30.54
C GLU A 732 -13.22 36.28 -31.94
N ARG A 733 -12.27 35.72 -32.70
CA ARG A 733 -12.56 35.14 -34.03
C ARG A 733 -13.56 34.00 -33.95
N ILE A 734 -13.34 33.05 -33.03
CA ILE A 734 -14.22 31.88 -32.86
C ILE A 734 -15.61 32.31 -32.39
N LEU A 735 -15.67 33.20 -31.40
CA LEU A 735 -16.90 33.67 -30.78
C LEU A 735 -17.77 34.47 -31.76
N ASN A 736 -17.18 35.33 -32.58
CA ASN A 736 -17.90 36.02 -33.66
C ASN A 736 -18.42 35.03 -34.71
N GLY A 737 -17.61 34.03 -35.09
CA GLY A 737 -18.04 32.97 -36.01
C GLY A 737 -19.22 32.16 -35.46
N LEU A 738 -19.16 31.79 -34.17
CA LEU A 738 -20.24 31.07 -33.50
C LEU A 738 -21.52 31.88 -33.38
N ALA A 739 -21.44 33.18 -33.05
CA ALA A 739 -22.62 34.04 -32.96
C ALA A 739 -23.31 34.24 -34.32
N ASN A 740 -22.55 34.23 -35.41
CA ASN A 740 -23.09 34.32 -36.77
C ASN A 740 -23.70 32.99 -37.24
N ASN A 741 -23.04 31.86 -36.97
CA ASN A 741 -23.44 30.55 -37.48
C ASN A 741 -24.49 29.85 -36.59
N TYR A 742 -24.51 30.14 -35.29
CA TYR A 742 -25.36 29.52 -34.27
C TYR A 742 -25.99 30.57 -33.32
N PRO A 743 -26.71 31.58 -33.84
CA PRO A 743 -27.30 32.66 -33.03
C PRO A 743 -28.30 32.18 -31.96
N GLU A 744 -28.86 30.98 -32.13
CA GLU A 744 -29.73 30.29 -31.18
C GLU A 744 -28.98 29.72 -29.96
N PHE A 745 -27.64 29.65 -30.01
CA PHE A 745 -26.79 29.22 -28.89
C PHE A 745 -26.01 30.36 -28.25
N ILE A 746 -25.59 31.37 -29.00
CA ILE A 746 -24.66 32.38 -28.46
C ILE A 746 -24.81 33.73 -29.17
N SER A 747 -24.61 34.81 -28.41
CA SER A 747 -24.49 36.16 -28.93
C SER A 747 -23.35 36.89 -28.23
N VAL A 748 -22.59 37.70 -28.98
CA VAL A 748 -21.39 38.37 -28.48
C VAL A 748 -21.39 39.85 -28.86
N SER A 749 -20.71 40.68 -28.06
CA SER A 749 -20.52 42.10 -28.34
C SER A 749 -19.08 42.48 -28.00
N PHE A 750 -18.28 42.70 -29.04
CA PHE A 750 -16.90 43.17 -28.95
C PHE A 750 -16.81 44.59 -29.52
N THR A 751 -16.78 45.58 -28.64
CA THR A 751 -16.53 47.00 -28.97
C THR A 751 -15.39 47.54 -28.10
N LEU A 752 -14.93 48.77 -28.33
CA LEU A 752 -13.74 49.33 -27.66
C LEU A 752 -13.74 49.20 -26.11
N ASP A 753 -14.92 49.15 -25.48
CA ASP A 753 -15.06 49.00 -24.01
C ASP A 753 -15.91 47.78 -23.57
N LEU A 754 -16.35 46.90 -24.48
CA LEU A 754 -17.22 45.75 -24.17
C LEU A 754 -16.69 44.47 -24.79
N ASP A 755 -16.66 43.39 -24.02
CA ASP A 755 -16.30 42.04 -24.49
C ASP A 755 -17.25 40.96 -23.96
N ASN A 756 -18.55 41.25 -24.07
CA ASN A 756 -19.62 40.45 -23.51
C ASN A 756 -19.92 39.19 -24.34
N ILE A 757 -20.12 38.08 -23.64
CA ILE A 757 -20.56 36.79 -24.16
C ILE A 757 -21.87 36.42 -23.46
N ASN A 758 -22.90 36.13 -24.25
CA ASN A 758 -24.22 35.76 -23.76
C ASN A 758 -24.65 34.42 -24.37
N LEU A 759 -24.71 33.37 -23.55
CA LEU A 759 -25.26 32.07 -23.92
C LEU A 759 -26.79 32.09 -23.86
N LYS A 760 -27.43 31.34 -24.75
CA LYS A 760 -28.90 31.20 -24.82
C LYS A 760 -29.40 30.09 -23.90
N ASP A 761 -30.72 29.91 -23.86
CA ASP A 761 -31.38 28.88 -23.05
C ASP A 761 -31.23 27.48 -23.67
N LYS A 762 -30.02 26.95 -23.57
CA LYS A 762 -29.58 25.64 -24.06
C LYS A 762 -28.64 25.00 -23.04
N THR A 763 -28.24 23.77 -23.32
CA THR A 763 -27.31 22.96 -22.53
C THR A 763 -26.11 22.52 -23.36
N SER A 764 -25.08 22.01 -22.71
CA SER A 764 -23.94 21.36 -23.37
C SER A 764 -24.39 20.14 -24.19
N ASP A 765 -25.44 19.44 -23.74
CA ASP A 765 -26.04 18.32 -24.47
C ASP A 765 -26.78 18.76 -25.75
N ASP A 766 -27.39 19.95 -25.77
CA ASP A 766 -27.95 20.55 -27.00
C ASP A 766 -26.83 20.81 -28.03
N VAL A 767 -25.67 21.31 -27.58
CA VAL A 767 -24.51 21.57 -28.45
C VAL A 767 -23.98 20.28 -29.09
N LEU A 768 -24.02 19.14 -28.38
CA LEU A 768 -23.62 17.85 -28.95
C LEU A 768 -24.42 17.48 -30.21
N SER A 769 -25.68 17.90 -30.28
CA SER A 769 -26.54 17.68 -31.45
C SER A 769 -25.98 18.33 -32.73
N LEU A 770 -25.16 19.38 -32.61
CA LEU A 770 -24.48 20.02 -33.75
C LEU A 770 -23.38 19.15 -34.37
N PHE A 771 -22.98 18.06 -33.71
CA PHE A 771 -22.04 17.06 -34.24
C PHE A 771 -22.76 15.83 -34.81
N GLU A 772 -24.06 15.70 -34.54
CA GLU A 772 -24.86 14.56 -35.00
C GLU A 772 -25.43 14.75 -36.40
N GLY A 773 -25.26 15.92 -37.01
CA GLY A 773 -25.88 16.25 -38.30
C GLY A 773 -27.42 16.21 -38.23
N VAL A 774 -28.07 16.92 -39.14
CA VAL A 774 -29.51 16.70 -39.40
C VAL A 774 -29.65 15.51 -40.34
#